data_AF-A0A1S2RG51-F1
#
_entry.id   AF-A0A1S2RG51-F1
#
_cell.length_a   1.000
_cell.length_b   1.000
_cell.length_c   1.000
_cell.angle_alpha   90.00
_cell.angle_beta   90.00
_cell.angle_gamma   90.00
#
_symmetry.space_group_name_H-M   'P 1'
#
loop_
_entity.id
_entity.type
_entity.pdbx_description
1 polymer ?
#
loop_
_entity_poly.entity_id
_entity_poly.type
_entity_poly.pdbx_seq_one_letter_code
_entity_poly.pdbx_strand_id
1 'polypeptide(L)'
;MEKMQQHFIRIRKLLDYTFFRVLFFLVLGLVLYLSMYSNVKPEKLDLGLFSIAEKTIRSPATIEDKKSTEIKRQEAVDQVQDVYTLKKEYTQNRVDLITSIFDTAAEINNEENKSSKKDTEAVKTTREEKPSVSDKVSKLKDNLTENVTKDLPDFVFTALVQSDKNELAITKDLTVTAINNVMSKRISTNDVENAKKRVEEELKYTTLNDDLKNAAIELGRYAVVQNEFYDPVATEDLRKQAAENVEPVKILQGQIIVEEGALINQEIYRQLKLVGLLDNEKSYKPFLGLLFLISIFLFGVYYYFYQTKVQPERRQTNLLLFGIIFILSIFILKVISMLQIFNYSGIGYLFPAAMGGMLIKILIDEKLGILMSIILAVCGSIVFNEGVTGTLNFSEGIYILFSSLAGILFLSNHNQRSKILQAGSITAGVNLITIWALMFLPNGQFSGLEYGYYFLTALISGIASAVLTIGLLPLFESSFGILTTMKLIELSNPNHPLLRKILMEAPGTYHHSVMVANLSESACEAIGANGLLARVGSYYHDIGKTRRPNFFIENQMNLDNPHDRLPPEKSANIIIAHVSDGANELKKYHMPKEIIDIAEQHHGTSLLKFFYHKALQNDEEPKEKDFRYQGPKAQTKESAVVGIADSVEAAVRSLTQPTPILIESLVKKIVADRLQDGQLNECDLTLKEIETVTHTLCETLKGIFHSRIEYPEMSKKVKQA
;
A
#
# COMPACT_ATOMS: atom_id res chain seq x y z
N MET A 1 -12.99 24.69 -30.53
CA MET A 1 -12.37 23.35 -30.41
C MET A 1 -11.24 23.14 -31.41
N GLU A 2 -11.38 23.51 -32.69
CA GLU A 2 -10.31 23.38 -33.70
C GLU A 2 -8.96 24.01 -33.31
N LYS A 3 -8.95 25.24 -32.76
CA LYS A 3 -7.70 25.89 -32.31
C LYS A 3 -6.99 25.07 -31.21
N MET A 4 -7.73 24.45 -30.29
CA MET A 4 -7.15 23.59 -29.25
C MET A 4 -6.56 22.31 -29.84
N GLN A 5 -7.30 21.62 -30.72
CA GLN A 5 -6.79 20.43 -31.42
C GLN A 5 -5.51 20.75 -32.21
N GLN A 6 -5.45 21.89 -32.91
CA GLN A 6 -4.25 22.32 -33.62
C GLN A 6 -3.06 22.58 -32.67
N HIS A 7 -3.30 23.13 -31.47
CA HIS A 7 -2.26 23.31 -30.46
C HIS A 7 -1.77 21.96 -29.92
N PHE A 8 -2.68 21.02 -29.63
CA PHE A 8 -2.31 19.67 -29.19
C PHE A 8 -1.54 18.91 -30.26
N ILE A 9 -1.91 19.04 -31.54
CA ILE A 9 -1.16 18.45 -32.66
C ILE A 9 0.26 19.04 -32.74
N ARG A 10 0.42 20.34 -32.53
CA ARG A 10 1.75 20.98 -32.48
C ARG A 10 2.58 20.47 -31.31
N ILE A 11 2.00 20.42 -30.09
CA ILE A 11 2.70 19.91 -28.90
C ILE A 11 3.06 18.42 -29.08
N ARG A 12 2.16 17.62 -29.68
CA ARG A 12 2.42 16.22 -30.04
C ARG A 12 3.64 16.08 -30.93
N LYS A 13 3.71 16.86 -32.02
CA LYS A 13 4.87 16.87 -32.93
C LYS A 13 6.17 17.30 -32.26
N LEU A 14 6.11 18.12 -31.21
CA LEU A 14 7.32 18.44 -30.44
C LEU A 14 7.83 17.22 -29.67
N LEU A 15 6.94 16.37 -29.15
CA LEU A 15 7.30 15.12 -28.45
C LEU A 15 7.91 14.04 -29.36
N ASP A 16 8.04 14.27 -30.67
CA ASP A 16 8.90 13.45 -31.56
C ASP A 16 10.37 13.54 -31.15
N TYR A 17 10.82 14.75 -30.79
CA TYR A 17 12.20 14.98 -30.44
C TYR A 17 12.49 14.50 -29.01
N THR A 18 13.63 13.84 -28.83
CA THR A 18 14.11 13.37 -27.52
C THR A 18 14.19 14.51 -26.50
N PHE A 19 14.65 15.69 -26.93
CA PHE A 19 14.74 16.89 -26.10
C PHE A 19 13.40 17.28 -25.46
N PHE A 20 12.33 17.41 -26.25
CA PHE A 20 11.02 17.80 -25.74
C PHE A 20 10.37 16.72 -24.87
N ARG A 21 10.67 15.44 -25.11
CA ARG A 21 10.25 14.35 -24.20
C ARG A 21 10.93 14.47 -22.84
N VAL A 22 12.24 14.72 -22.81
CA VAL A 22 12.96 14.96 -21.55
C VAL A 22 12.41 16.20 -20.84
N LEU A 23 12.18 17.30 -21.57
CA LEU A 23 11.57 18.51 -21.03
C LEU A 23 10.19 18.24 -20.42
N PHE A 24 9.36 17.43 -21.07
CA PHE A 24 8.04 17.05 -20.55
C PHE A 24 8.14 16.32 -19.20
N PHE A 25 9.04 15.34 -19.08
CA PHE A 25 9.26 14.65 -17.79
C PHE A 25 9.84 15.59 -16.73
N LEU A 26 10.71 16.53 -17.11
CA LEU A 26 11.22 17.55 -16.18
C LEU A 26 10.10 18.47 -15.67
N VAL A 27 9.18 18.90 -16.55
CA VAL A 27 8.02 19.70 -16.14
C VAL A 27 7.11 18.90 -15.21
N LEU A 28 6.84 17.64 -15.52
CA LEU A 28 6.00 16.77 -14.68
C LEU A 28 6.65 16.54 -13.30
N GLY A 29 7.97 16.35 -13.26
CA GLY A 29 8.76 16.28 -12.03
C GLY A 29 8.73 17.58 -11.23
N LEU A 30 8.86 18.73 -11.89
CA LEU A 30 8.80 20.05 -11.26
C LEU A 30 7.42 20.30 -10.63
N VAL A 31 6.33 19.98 -11.34
CA VAL A 31 4.96 20.10 -10.82
C VAL A 31 4.77 19.24 -9.57
N LEU A 32 5.22 17.97 -9.60
CA LEU A 32 5.18 17.10 -8.43
C LEU A 32 5.98 17.66 -7.26
N TYR A 33 7.21 18.11 -7.54
CA TYR A 33 8.10 18.65 -6.52
C TYR A 33 7.51 19.89 -5.86
N LEU A 34 7.01 20.86 -6.65
CA LEU A 34 6.38 22.07 -6.13
C LEU A 34 5.10 21.78 -5.34
N SER A 35 4.28 20.82 -5.81
CA SER A 35 3.04 20.44 -5.12
C SER A 35 3.29 19.87 -3.72
N MET A 36 4.34 19.07 -3.57
CA MET A 36 4.69 18.39 -2.30
C MET A 36 5.74 19.12 -1.47
N TYR A 37 6.36 20.18 -2.00
CA TYR A 37 7.43 20.93 -1.32
C TYR A 37 6.99 21.42 0.06
N SER A 38 5.77 21.96 0.18
CA SER A 38 5.24 22.45 1.46
C SER A 38 5.04 21.35 2.50
N ASN A 39 4.80 20.10 2.07
CA ASN A 39 4.54 18.97 2.96
C ASN A 39 5.83 18.34 3.50
N VAL A 40 6.95 18.51 2.79
CA VAL A 40 8.24 17.92 3.11
C VAL A 40 9.22 18.95 3.70
N LYS A 41 8.99 20.25 3.47
CA LYS A 41 9.78 21.33 4.06
C LYS A 41 9.68 21.27 5.60
N PRO A 42 10.80 21.15 6.33
CA PRO A 42 10.77 21.19 7.79
C PRO A 42 10.17 22.50 8.30
N GLU A 43 9.26 22.44 9.27
CA GLU A 43 8.82 23.64 9.97
C GLU A 43 9.98 24.25 10.77
N LYS A 44 10.25 25.54 10.56
CA LYS A 44 11.09 26.35 11.47
C LYS A 44 10.13 27.14 12.34
N LEU A 45 10.12 26.85 13.64
CA LEU A 45 9.32 27.60 14.60
C LEU A 45 10.25 28.59 15.29
N ASP A 46 10.02 29.88 15.08
CA ASP A 46 10.78 30.95 15.73
C ASP A 46 10.24 31.15 17.15
N LEU A 47 10.56 30.20 18.04
CA LEU A 47 10.06 30.16 19.41
C LEU A 47 11.15 30.61 20.36
N GLY A 48 10.83 31.56 21.22
CA GLY A 48 11.70 32.03 22.28
C GLY A 48 11.55 31.19 23.55
N LEU A 49 12.60 31.16 24.37
CA LEU A 49 12.47 30.71 25.76
C LEU A 49 11.45 31.63 26.47
N PHE A 50 10.48 31.05 27.18
CA PHE A 50 9.39 31.77 27.86
C PHE A 50 8.35 32.43 26.95
N SER A 51 8.26 32.08 25.66
CA SER A 51 7.12 32.48 24.83
C SER A 51 5.93 31.52 25.02
N ILE A 52 4.73 31.99 24.67
CA ILE A 52 3.50 31.17 24.62
C ILE A 52 3.44 30.47 23.27
N ALA A 53 3.11 29.19 23.23
CA ALA A 53 2.94 28.45 21.99
C ALA A 53 1.63 28.87 21.27
N GLU A 54 1.73 29.44 20.06
CA GLU A 54 0.57 29.83 19.25
C GLU A 54 -0.18 28.65 18.62
N LYS A 55 0.45 27.48 18.58
CA LYS A 55 -0.13 26.23 18.07
C LYS A 55 0.44 25.04 18.83
N THR A 56 -0.30 23.93 18.84
CA THR A 56 0.20 22.66 19.40
C THR A 56 1.37 22.13 18.57
N ILE A 57 2.50 21.85 19.21
CA ILE A 57 3.72 21.38 18.54
C ILE A 57 3.95 19.91 18.84
N ARG A 58 4.16 19.13 17.78
CA ARG A 58 4.42 17.69 17.83
C ARG A 58 5.84 17.37 17.40
N SER A 59 6.40 16.29 17.95
CA SER A 59 7.72 15.83 17.56
C SER A 59 7.73 15.31 16.11
N PRO A 60 8.61 15.80 15.21
CA PRO A 60 8.73 15.29 13.85
C PRO A 60 9.45 13.94 13.77
N ALA A 61 10.19 13.53 14.81
CA ALA A 61 11.00 12.31 14.79
C ALA A 61 11.10 11.67 16.18
N THR A 62 11.37 10.36 16.22
CA THR A 62 11.67 9.67 17.47
C THR A 62 13.13 9.89 17.86
N ILE A 63 13.39 10.53 18.99
CA ILE A 63 14.74 10.84 19.48
C ILE A 63 14.88 10.43 20.93
N GLU A 64 16.03 9.84 21.27
CA GLU A 64 16.38 9.52 22.65
C GLU A 64 16.79 10.78 23.42
N ASP A 65 16.13 11.01 24.54
CA ASP A 65 16.47 12.08 25.47
C ASP A 65 17.50 11.60 26.49
N LYS A 66 18.76 11.61 26.08
CA LYS A 66 19.90 11.16 26.90
C LYS A 66 19.94 11.80 28.28
N LYS A 67 19.55 13.07 28.41
CA LYS A 67 19.58 13.78 29.68
C LYS A 67 18.52 13.22 30.64
N SER A 68 17.28 13.07 30.17
CA SER A 68 16.20 12.49 30.98
C SER A 68 16.44 11.02 31.31
N THR A 69 17.04 10.26 30.39
CA THR A 69 17.48 8.88 30.65
C THR A 69 18.49 8.83 31.79
N GLU A 70 19.50 9.72 31.78
CA GLU A 70 20.52 9.73 32.82
C GLU A 70 19.97 10.16 34.19
N ILE A 71 19.03 11.10 34.21
CA ILE A 71 18.32 11.47 35.44
C ILE A 71 17.57 10.26 36.02
N LYS A 72 16.81 9.53 35.19
CA LYS A 72 16.10 8.32 35.65
C LYS A 72 17.05 7.21 36.10
N ARG A 73 18.22 7.07 35.46
CA ARG A 73 19.27 6.13 35.91
C ARG A 73 19.76 6.50 37.30
N GLN A 74 20.04 7.78 37.53
CA GLN A 74 20.48 8.23 38.84
C GLN A 74 19.40 8.03 39.91
N GLU A 75 18.14 8.37 39.60
CA GLU A 75 17.00 8.12 40.50
C GLU A 75 16.85 6.63 40.84
N ALA A 76 17.05 5.74 39.86
CA ALA A 76 17.01 4.29 40.10
C ALA A 76 18.17 3.81 40.99
N VAL A 77 19.37 4.38 40.83
CA VAL A 77 20.53 4.10 41.68
C VAL A 77 20.29 4.57 43.11
N ASP A 78 19.73 5.77 43.28
CA ASP A 78 19.48 6.38 44.60
C ASP A 78 18.39 5.65 45.39
N GLN A 79 17.49 4.93 44.70
CA GLN A 79 16.45 4.10 45.33
C GLN A 79 16.96 2.74 45.83
N VAL A 80 18.18 2.31 45.45
CA VAL A 80 18.74 1.02 45.90
C VAL A 80 19.18 1.12 47.36
N GLN A 81 18.50 0.35 48.21
CA GLN A 81 18.87 0.21 49.62
C GLN A 81 20.19 -0.55 49.79
N ASP A 82 20.93 -0.20 50.83
CA ASP A 82 22.17 -0.88 51.20
C ASP A 82 21.92 -2.36 51.55
N VAL A 83 22.75 -3.25 51.00
CA VAL A 83 22.65 -4.70 51.21
C VAL A 83 23.46 -5.12 52.43
N TYR A 84 22.84 -5.92 53.30
CA TYR A 84 23.49 -6.49 54.47
C TYR A 84 23.54 -8.03 54.37
N THR A 85 24.72 -8.59 54.69
CA THR A 85 25.03 -10.01 54.55
C THR A 85 25.31 -10.64 55.92
N LEU A 86 24.73 -11.83 56.15
CA LEU A 86 25.00 -12.66 57.33
C LEU A 86 26.40 -13.26 57.26
N LYS A 87 27.25 -12.93 58.23
CA LYS A 87 28.60 -13.50 58.38
C LYS A 87 28.55 -14.69 59.33
N LYS A 88 28.41 -15.89 58.74
CA LYS A 88 28.31 -17.16 59.48
C LYS A 88 29.57 -17.48 60.30
N GLU A 89 30.71 -16.89 59.97
CA GLU A 89 31.95 -17.10 60.75
C GLU A 89 31.80 -16.62 62.19
N TYR A 90 31.03 -15.55 62.43
CA TYR A 90 30.79 -15.05 63.78
C TYR A 90 30.02 -16.06 64.62
N THR A 91 28.98 -16.68 64.05
CA THR A 91 28.21 -17.75 64.71
C THR A 91 29.11 -18.92 65.08
N GLN A 92 29.93 -19.38 64.13
CA GLN A 92 30.84 -20.51 64.36
C GLN A 92 31.88 -20.19 65.44
N ASN A 93 32.53 -19.03 65.36
CA ASN A 93 33.53 -18.60 66.34
C ASN A 93 32.96 -18.50 67.76
N ARG A 94 31.70 -18.04 67.91
CA ARG A 94 31.03 -17.97 69.23
C ARG A 94 30.63 -19.34 69.75
N VAL A 95 30.16 -20.23 68.88
CA VAL A 95 29.90 -21.64 69.23
C VAL A 95 31.19 -22.34 69.66
N ASP A 96 32.28 -22.17 68.93
CA ASP A 96 33.59 -22.77 69.24
C ASP A 96 34.16 -22.23 70.56
N LEU A 97 33.98 -20.93 70.83
CA LEU A 97 34.38 -20.31 72.10
C LEU A 97 33.64 -20.93 73.29
N ILE A 98 32.32 -21.02 73.22
CA ILE A 98 31.52 -21.61 74.31
C ILE A 98 31.84 -23.09 74.49
N THR A 99 31.98 -23.83 73.37
CA THR A 99 32.42 -25.23 73.36
C THR A 99 33.75 -25.39 74.11
N SER A 100 34.72 -24.52 73.84
CA SER A 100 36.04 -24.53 74.48
C SER A 100 35.97 -24.22 75.98
N ILE A 101 35.08 -23.31 76.42
CA ILE A 101 34.87 -23.02 77.85
C ILE A 101 34.34 -24.26 78.57
N PHE A 102 33.34 -24.94 78.00
CA PHE A 102 32.80 -26.18 78.56
C PHE A 102 33.83 -27.32 78.55
N ASP A 103 34.63 -27.46 77.49
CA ASP A 103 35.66 -28.50 77.41
C ASP A 103 36.78 -28.27 78.42
N THR A 104 37.22 -27.02 78.61
CA THR A 104 38.20 -26.66 79.64
C THR A 104 37.67 -26.97 81.05
N ALA A 105 36.40 -26.65 81.32
CA ALA A 105 35.75 -27.01 82.59
C ALA A 105 35.67 -28.54 82.77
N ALA A 106 35.36 -29.28 81.70
CA ALA A 106 35.31 -30.75 81.73
C ALA A 106 36.69 -31.39 81.93
N GLU A 107 37.76 -30.83 81.38
CA GLU A 107 39.13 -31.27 81.59
C GLU A 107 39.55 -31.10 83.06
N ILE A 108 39.32 -29.91 83.63
CA ILE A 108 39.60 -29.62 85.05
C ILE A 108 38.80 -30.55 85.98
N ASN A 109 37.56 -30.88 85.63
CA ASN A 109 36.74 -31.86 86.37
C ASN A 109 37.22 -33.31 86.18
N ASN A 110 37.92 -33.65 85.08
CA ASN A 110 38.41 -35.01 84.80
C ASN A 110 39.83 -35.29 85.34
N GLU A 111 40.70 -34.28 85.49
CA GLU A 111 42.04 -34.43 86.07
C GLU A 111 41.99 -35.07 87.47
N GLU A 112 40.90 -34.88 88.21
CA GLU A 112 40.66 -35.45 89.54
C GLU A 112 40.20 -36.93 89.54
N ASN A 113 39.54 -37.38 88.47
CA ASN A 113 39.06 -38.77 88.38
C ASN A 113 40.16 -39.78 88.02
N LYS A 114 41.31 -39.32 87.51
CA LYS A 114 42.47 -40.18 87.20
C LYS A 114 43.38 -40.42 88.42
N SER A 115 43.39 -39.54 89.42
CA SER A 115 44.14 -39.70 90.68
C SER A 115 43.49 -40.67 91.67
N SER A 116 42.22 -41.05 91.48
CA SER A 116 41.46 -41.89 92.43
C SER A 116 41.44 -43.40 92.11
N LYS A 117 42.28 -43.91 91.19
CA LYS A 117 42.24 -45.33 90.74
C LYS A 117 43.58 -46.09 90.70
N LYS A 118 44.61 -45.67 91.45
CA LYS A 118 45.79 -46.52 91.70
C LYS A 118 46.03 -46.73 93.19
N ASP A 119 46.11 -48.02 93.52
CA ASP A 119 46.72 -48.67 94.68
C ASP A 119 45.91 -48.78 95.99
N THR A 120 45.25 -49.94 96.06
CA THR A 120 44.80 -50.66 97.25
C THR A 120 45.98 -51.11 98.13
N GLU A 121 45.74 -51.18 99.44
CA GLU A 121 46.52 -51.88 100.51
C GLU A 121 47.73 -51.17 101.15
N ALA A 122 47.46 -50.35 102.19
CA ALA A 122 47.94 -50.53 103.58
C ALA A 122 47.72 -49.24 104.40
N VAL A 123 47.16 -49.38 105.60
CA VAL A 123 46.52 -48.30 106.38
C VAL A 123 47.52 -47.61 107.33
N LYS A 124 47.69 -46.28 107.20
CA LYS A 124 47.29 -45.27 108.22
C LYS A 124 47.69 -43.82 107.85
N THR A 125 46.63 -43.04 107.60
CA THR A 125 46.46 -41.60 107.91
C THR A 125 47.42 -40.58 107.30
N THR A 126 47.12 -40.21 106.05
CA THR A 126 47.23 -38.82 105.56
C THR A 126 45.91 -38.50 104.86
N ARG A 127 45.12 -37.55 105.39
CA ARG A 127 43.99 -36.98 104.65
C ARG A 127 44.60 -36.01 103.64
N GLU A 128 44.70 -36.43 102.38
CA GLU A 128 44.82 -35.48 101.28
C GLU A 128 43.49 -34.71 101.20
N GLU A 129 43.55 -33.40 101.47
CA GLU A 129 42.41 -32.50 101.33
C GLU A 129 41.97 -32.46 99.86
N LYS A 130 40.68 -32.70 99.63
CA LYS A 130 40.05 -32.40 98.34
C LYS A 130 40.28 -30.91 98.05
N PRO A 131 40.76 -30.51 96.86
CA PRO A 131 40.93 -29.11 96.52
C PRO A 131 39.59 -28.36 96.67
N SER A 132 39.66 -27.15 97.22
CA SER A 132 38.50 -26.29 97.41
C SER A 132 37.92 -25.89 96.06
N VAL A 133 36.60 -25.69 95.97
CA VAL A 133 35.92 -25.17 94.78
C VAL A 133 36.59 -23.89 94.26
N SER A 134 37.14 -23.08 95.18
CA SER A 134 37.88 -21.84 94.87
C SER A 134 39.14 -22.09 94.02
N ASP A 135 39.86 -23.20 94.25
CA ASP A 135 41.09 -23.51 93.53
C ASP A 135 40.81 -23.94 92.09
N LYS A 136 39.70 -24.66 91.89
CA LYS A 136 39.28 -25.11 90.57
C LYS A 136 38.74 -23.97 89.70
N VAL A 137 38.02 -23.01 90.30
CA VAL A 137 37.61 -21.78 89.62
C VAL A 137 38.80 -20.93 89.20
N SER A 138 39.84 -20.83 90.05
CA SER A 138 41.09 -20.14 89.70
C SER A 138 41.77 -20.79 88.50
N LYS A 139 41.92 -22.12 88.51
CA LYS A 139 42.52 -22.87 87.38
C LYS A 139 41.73 -22.76 86.08
N LEU A 140 40.40 -22.68 86.16
CA LEU A 140 39.56 -22.47 84.97
C LEU A 140 39.78 -21.06 84.41
N LYS A 141 39.82 -20.04 85.28
CA LYS A 141 40.09 -18.66 84.87
C LYS A 141 41.48 -18.48 84.26
N ASP A 142 42.51 -19.16 84.79
CA ASP A 142 43.88 -19.10 84.28
C ASP A 142 44.03 -19.67 82.85
N ASN A 143 43.14 -20.61 82.47
CA ASN A 143 43.11 -21.21 81.13
C ASN A 143 42.19 -20.46 80.14
N LEU A 144 41.50 -19.41 80.59
CA LEU A 144 40.61 -18.60 79.77
C LEU A 144 41.21 -17.21 79.52
N THR A 145 40.86 -16.60 78.39
CA THR A 145 41.30 -15.24 78.08
C THR A 145 40.68 -14.21 79.03
N GLU A 146 41.42 -13.14 79.32
CA GLU A 146 41.02 -12.06 80.25
C GLU A 146 39.61 -11.50 79.96
N ASN A 147 39.23 -11.37 78.68
CA ASN A 147 37.90 -10.89 78.27
C ASN A 147 36.77 -11.82 78.74
N VAL A 148 36.95 -13.14 78.65
CA VAL A 148 35.96 -14.13 79.11
C VAL A 148 35.82 -14.07 80.63
N THR A 149 36.93 -13.92 81.35
CA THR A 149 36.94 -13.88 82.82
C THR A 149 36.37 -12.60 83.41
N LYS A 150 36.35 -11.50 82.64
CA LYS A 150 35.87 -10.19 83.08
C LYS A 150 34.40 -9.96 82.76
N ASP A 151 33.93 -10.47 81.61
CA ASP A 151 32.57 -10.23 81.11
C ASP A 151 31.54 -11.26 81.64
N LEU A 152 32.00 -12.37 82.23
CA LEU A 152 31.14 -13.38 82.85
C LEU A 152 31.20 -13.32 84.38
N PRO A 153 30.06 -13.43 85.09
CA PRO A 153 30.03 -13.50 86.54
C PRO A 153 30.71 -14.74 87.13
N ASP A 154 31.31 -14.60 88.31
CA ASP A 154 32.04 -15.68 89.01
C ASP A 154 31.21 -16.94 89.31
N PHE A 155 29.89 -16.79 89.45
CA PHE A 155 28.99 -17.92 89.68
C PHE A 155 28.92 -18.86 88.46
N VAL A 156 29.15 -18.34 87.24
CA VAL A 156 29.15 -19.15 86.01
C VAL A 156 30.27 -20.18 86.07
N PHE A 157 31.48 -19.74 86.40
CA PHE A 157 32.64 -20.64 86.54
C PHE A 157 32.48 -21.60 87.72
N THR A 158 31.85 -21.15 88.81
CA THR A 158 31.55 -21.99 89.97
C THR A 158 30.59 -23.12 89.61
N ALA A 159 29.51 -22.81 88.88
CA ALA A 159 28.53 -23.79 88.43
C ALA A 159 29.16 -24.84 87.51
N LEU A 160 29.94 -24.43 86.50
CA LEU A 160 30.57 -25.37 85.54
C LEU A 160 31.52 -26.38 86.19
N VAL A 161 32.22 -25.98 87.25
CA VAL A 161 33.26 -26.76 87.90
C VAL A 161 32.73 -27.63 89.05
N GLN A 162 31.53 -27.32 89.56
CA GLN A 162 30.83 -28.13 90.56
C GLN A 162 29.96 -29.24 89.96
N SER A 163 29.61 -29.13 88.68
CA SER A 163 28.73 -30.09 88.00
C SER A 163 29.39 -31.42 87.70
N ASP A 164 28.57 -32.47 87.65
CA ASP A 164 29.01 -33.78 87.19
C ASP A 164 29.25 -33.78 85.67
N LYS A 165 29.96 -34.80 85.19
CA LYS A 165 30.37 -34.89 83.78
C LYS A 165 29.17 -34.99 82.82
N ASN A 166 28.08 -35.62 83.25
CA ASN A 166 26.91 -35.82 82.40
C ASN A 166 26.05 -34.55 82.32
N GLU A 167 25.80 -33.85 83.44
CA GLU A 167 25.07 -32.58 83.43
C GLU A 167 25.86 -31.49 82.69
N LEU A 168 27.19 -31.48 82.81
CA LEU A 168 28.03 -30.54 82.07
C LEU A 168 27.97 -30.76 80.55
N ALA A 169 27.98 -32.02 80.10
CA ALA A 169 27.83 -32.36 78.68
C ALA A 169 26.44 -31.99 78.14
N ILE A 170 25.37 -32.29 78.88
CA ILE A 170 23.99 -31.90 78.49
C ILE A 170 23.85 -30.38 78.44
N THR A 171 24.43 -29.67 79.41
CA THR A 171 24.41 -28.20 79.46
C THR A 171 25.16 -27.59 78.28
N LYS A 172 26.33 -28.15 77.92
CA LYS A 172 27.10 -27.76 76.74
C LYS A 172 26.26 -27.86 75.47
N ASP A 173 25.65 -29.02 75.23
CA ASP A 173 24.87 -29.28 74.01
C ASP A 173 23.66 -28.35 73.90
N LEU A 174 22.93 -28.14 75.01
CA LEU A 174 21.78 -27.23 75.04
C LEU A 174 22.19 -25.76 74.81
N THR A 175 23.28 -25.32 75.45
CA THR A 175 23.80 -23.94 75.32
C THR A 175 24.28 -23.68 73.89
N VAL A 176 25.09 -24.58 73.34
CA VAL A 176 25.59 -24.48 71.96
C VAL A 176 24.44 -24.52 70.94
N THR A 177 23.44 -25.39 71.16
CA THR A 177 22.27 -25.49 70.27
C THR A 177 21.45 -24.19 70.29
N ALA A 178 21.19 -23.61 71.46
CA ALA A 178 20.48 -22.34 71.57
C ALA A 178 21.24 -21.18 70.92
N ILE A 179 22.55 -21.10 71.13
CA ILE A 179 23.40 -20.09 70.48
C ILE A 179 23.37 -20.24 68.96
N ASN A 180 23.56 -21.46 68.45
CA ASN A 180 23.55 -21.72 67.01
C ASN A 180 22.18 -21.40 66.39
N ASN A 181 21.08 -21.75 67.07
CA ASN A 181 19.72 -21.46 66.60
C ASN A 181 19.48 -19.94 66.50
N VAL A 182 19.82 -19.18 67.55
CA VAL A 182 19.60 -17.72 67.53
C VAL A 182 20.56 -17.00 66.59
N MET A 183 21.85 -17.35 66.61
CA MET A 183 22.86 -16.74 65.74
C MET A 183 22.85 -17.27 64.29
N SER A 184 22.01 -18.25 63.95
CA SER A 184 21.75 -18.62 62.55
C SER A 184 20.93 -17.55 61.81
N LYS A 185 20.24 -16.68 62.55
CA LYS A 185 19.47 -15.55 62.03
C LYS A 185 20.32 -14.29 61.97
N ARG A 186 19.89 -13.30 61.17
CA ARG A 186 20.55 -11.99 61.08
C ARG A 186 20.31 -11.19 62.36
N ILE A 187 21.40 -10.73 62.96
CA ILE A 187 21.42 -9.93 64.18
C ILE A 187 22.19 -8.65 63.83
N SER A 188 21.43 -7.56 63.62
CA SER A 188 21.98 -6.22 63.45
C SER A 188 22.44 -5.65 64.80
N THR A 189 23.23 -4.57 64.79
CA THR A 189 23.68 -3.89 66.02
C THR A 189 22.51 -3.54 66.95
N ASN A 190 21.36 -3.17 66.40
CA ASN A 190 20.18 -2.78 67.18
C ASN A 190 19.37 -3.98 67.69
N ASP A 191 19.55 -5.18 67.13
CA ASP A 191 18.81 -6.40 67.51
C ASP A 191 19.60 -7.31 68.46
N VAL A 192 20.85 -6.98 68.80
CA VAL A 192 21.70 -7.81 69.67
C VAL A 192 21.03 -8.08 71.03
N GLU A 193 20.43 -7.07 71.67
CA GLU A 193 19.82 -7.25 72.99
C GLU A 193 18.54 -8.12 72.92
N ASN A 194 17.75 -7.99 71.85
CA ASN A 194 16.61 -8.87 71.63
C ASN A 194 17.06 -10.30 71.33
N ALA A 195 18.15 -10.47 70.58
CA ALA A 195 18.73 -11.78 70.31
C ALA A 195 19.24 -12.45 71.60
N LYS A 196 19.86 -11.68 72.51
CA LYS A 196 20.24 -12.18 73.84
C LYS A 196 19.04 -12.68 74.64
N LYS A 197 17.92 -11.93 74.63
CA LYS A 197 16.67 -12.38 75.27
C LYS A 197 16.11 -13.66 74.65
N ARG A 198 16.20 -13.83 73.32
CA ARG A 198 15.78 -15.07 72.65
C ARG A 198 16.59 -16.29 73.12
N VAL A 199 17.91 -16.15 73.27
CA VAL A 199 18.74 -17.25 73.81
C VAL A 199 18.39 -17.54 75.26
N GLU A 200 18.16 -16.51 76.08
CA GLU A 200 17.70 -16.67 77.45
C GLU A 200 16.37 -17.42 77.53
N GLU A 201 15.40 -17.06 76.69
CA GLU A 201 14.10 -17.75 76.62
C GLU A 201 14.24 -19.21 76.20
N GLU A 202 15.08 -19.53 75.21
CA GLU A 202 15.34 -20.91 74.79
C GLU A 202 15.95 -21.76 75.92
N LEU A 203 16.84 -21.17 76.73
CA LEU A 203 17.51 -21.87 77.82
C LEU A 203 16.68 -21.93 79.11
N LYS A 204 15.76 -20.99 79.33
CA LYS A 204 14.91 -20.91 80.53
C LYS A 204 13.99 -22.12 80.71
N TYR A 205 13.53 -22.73 79.62
CA TYR A 205 12.64 -23.89 79.63
C TYR A 205 13.37 -25.24 79.59
N THR A 206 14.70 -25.26 79.72
CA THR A 206 15.49 -26.49 79.76
C THR A 206 15.37 -27.21 81.10
N THR A 207 15.60 -28.52 81.11
CA THR A 207 15.53 -29.39 82.30
C THR A 207 16.78 -29.33 83.18
N LEU A 208 17.60 -28.28 83.06
CA LEU A 208 18.83 -28.11 83.82
C LEU A 208 18.55 -27.69 85.27
N ASN A 209 19.47 -28.06 86.17
CA ASN A 209 19.53 -27.50 87.53
C ASN A 209 19.69 -25.98 87.47
N ASP A 210 19.12 -25.25 88.43
CA ASP A 210 19.04 -23.79 88.41
C ASP A 210 20.41 -23.11 88.36
N ASP A 211 21.44 -23.66 89.01
CA ASP A 211 22.81 -23.13 88.94
C ASP A 211 23.41 -23.25 87.53
N LEU A 212 23.25 -24.42 86.89
CA LEU A 212 23.71 -24.68 85.52
C LEU A 212 22.87 -23.94 84.48
N LYS A 213 21.58 -23.77 84.74
CA LYS A 213 20.64 -23.03 83.89
C LYS A 213 21.01 -21.56 83.85
N ASN A 214 21.26 -20.95 85.01
CA ASN A 214 21.70 -19.55 85.11
C ASN A 214 23.08 -19.37 84.45
N ALA A 215 24.00 -20.32 84.62
CA ALA A 215 25.30 -20.30 83.95
C ALA A 215 25.18 -20.42 82.42
N ALA A 216 24.32 -21.30 81.93
CA ALA A 216 24.03 -21.47 80.50
C ALA A 216 23.41 -20.21 79.89
N ILE A 217 22.47 -19.56 80.60
CA ILE A 217 21.84 -18.30 80.17
C ILE A 217 22.89 -17.21 80.01
N GLU A 218 23.76 -17.00 81.00
CA GLU A 218 24.80 -15.96 80.92
C GLU A 218 25.84 -16.27 79.83
N LEU A 219 26.24 -17.54 79.67
CA LEU A 219 27.11 -17.96 78.56
C LEU A 219 26.45 -17.74 77.19
N GLY A 220 25.16 -18.03 77.08
CA GLY A 220 24.35 -17.78 75.89
C GLY A 220 24.23 -16.30 75.55
N ARG A 221 23.91 -15.46 76.55
CA ARG A 221 23.84 -13.99 76.40
C ARG A 221 25.20 -13.39 76.05
N TYR A 222 26.28 -13.89 76.64
CA TYR A 222 27.64 -13.50 76.27
C TYR A 222 27.94 -13.90 74.83
N ALA A 223 27.60 -15.11 74.41
CA ALA A 223 27.88 -15.63 73.07
C ALA A 223 27.22 -14.82 71.94
N VAL A 224 26.02 -14.27 72.15
CA VAL A 224 25.28 -13.53 71.13
C VAL A 224 25.91 -12.18 70.83
N VAL A 225 26.36 -12.01 69.58
CA VAL A 225 26.95 -10.78 69.02
C VAL A 225 26.34 -10.45 67.65
N GLN A 226 26.58 -9.23 67.16
CA GLN A 226 26.22 -8.84 65.80
C GLN A 226 26.89 -9.77 64.77
N ASN A 227 26.10 -10.26 63.82
CA ASN A 227 26.58 -11.12 62.72
C ASN A 227 26.11 -10.63 61.34
N GLU A 228 25.43 -9.49 61.26
CA GLU A 228 25.02 -8.84 60.02
C GLU A 228 25.89 -7.61 59.73
N PHE A 229 26.47 -7.55 58.52
CA PHE A 229 27.36 -6.47 58.10
C PHE A 229 27.04 -5.98 56.69
N TYR A 230 27.29 -4.70 56.44
CA TYR A 230 27.12 -4.07 55.12
C TYR A 230 28.02 -4.73 54.07
N ASP A 231 27.44 -5.02 52.91
CA ASP A 231 28.11 -5.61 51.76
C ASP A 231 28.23 -4.56 50.62
N PRO A 232 29.37 -3.87 50.51
CA PRO A 232 29.54 -2.81 49.51
C PRO A 232 29.49 -3.36 48.08
N VAL A 233 29.99 -4.59 47.87
CA VAL A 233 30.05 -5.20 46.54
C VAL A 233 28.65 -5.56 46.07
N ALA A 234 27.88 -6.26 46.91
CA ALA A 234 26.49 -6.61 46.58
C ALA A 234 25.61 -5.36 46.39
N THR A 235 25.84 -4.30 47.17
CA THR A 235 25.13 -3.03 47.01
C THR A 235 25.48 -2.33 45.70
N GLU A 236 26.76 -2.26 45.34
CA GLU A 236 27.20 -1.65 44.08
C GLU A 236 26.71 -2.43 42.86
N ASP A 237 26.71 -3.77 42.92
CA ASP A 237 26.19 -4.62 41.86
C ASP A 237 24.68 -4.40 41.65
N LEU A 238 23.90 -4.29 42.72
CA LEU A 238 22.47 -3.93 42.62
C LEU A 238 22.26 -2.52 42.07
N ARG A 239 23.11 -1.54 42.44
CA ARG A 239 23.07 -0.18 41.88
C ARG A 239 23.35 -0.19 40.36
N LYS A 240 24.34 -0.97 39.91
CA LYS A 240 24.63 -1.13 38.48
C LYS A 240 23.47 -1.77 37.73
N GLN A 241 22.91 -2.85 38.26
CA GLN A 241 21.74 -3.51 37.67
C GLN A 241 20.54 -2.56 37.61
N ALA A 242 20.30 -1.77 38.66
CA ALA A 242 19.23 -0.78 38.67
C ALA A 242 19.41 0.28 37.57
N ALA A 243 20.64 0.78 37.35
CA ALA A 243 20.93 1.73 36.28
C ALA A 243 20.79 1.11 34.87
N GLU A 244 21.21 -0.15 34.69
CA GLU A 244 21.13 -0.86 33.41
C GLU A 244 19.70 -1.23 33.03
N ASN A 245 18.85 -1.52 34.02
CA ASN A 245 17.44 -1.86 33.82
C ASN A 245 16.57 -0.64 33.47
N VAL A 246 17.09 0.59 33.55
CA VAL A 246 16.35 1.79 33.16
C VAL A 246 16.29 1.90 31.65
N GLU A 247 15.07 1.79 31.12
CA GLU A 247 14.81 1.98 29.69
C GLU A 247 15.09 3.43 29.25
N PRO A 248 15.71 3.65 28.07
CA PRO A 248 15.94 4.98 27.55
C PRO A 248 14.65 5.77 27.36
N VAL A 249 14.62 6.99 27.89
CA VAL A 249 13.52 7.93 27.68
C VAL A 249 13.57 8.42 26.23
N LYS A 250 12.51 8.16 25.47
CA LYS A 250 12.38 8.57 24.06
C LYS A 250 11.23 9.55 23.92
N ILE A 251 11.46 10.61 23.15
CA ILE A 251 10.41 11.46 22.62
C ILE A 251 9.94 10.81 21.33
N LEU A 252 8.70 10.35 21.26
CA LEU A 252 8.17 9.62 20.11
C LEU A 252 7.74 10.57 18.99
N GLN A 253 7.90 10.15 17.74
CA GLN A 253 7.34 10.86 16.59
C GLN A 253 5.82 11.03 16.74
N GLY A 254 5.33 12.25 16.52
CA GLY A 254 3.90 12.62 16.67
C GLY A 254 3.47 12.98 18.10
N GLN A 255 4.32 12.74 19.11
CA GLN A 255 4.06 13.12 20.51
C GLN A 255 3.95 14.64 20.64
N ILE A 256 2.95 15.11 21.40
CA ILE A 256 2.79 16.53 21.72
C ILE A 256 3.91 16.95 22.68
N ILE A 257 4.71 17.94 22.27
CA ILE A 257 5.78 18.52 23.09
C ILE A 257 5.23 19.72 23.88
N VAL A 258 4.37 20.52 23.25
CA VAL A 258 3.69 21.66 23.90
C VAL A 258 2.32 21.88 23.28
N GLU A 259 1.34 22.13 24.13
CA GLU A 259 -0.04 22.45 23.74
C GLU A 259 -0.18 23.93 23.39
N GLU A 260 -1.15 24.26 22.54
CA GLU A 260 -1.51 25.64 22.23
C GLU A 260 -1.85 26.42 23.51
N GLY A 261 -1.30 27.63 23.64
CA GLY A 261 -1.48 28.48 24.83
C GLY A 261 -0.58 28.14 26.01
N ALA A 262 0.20 27.06 25.96
CA ALA A 262 1.13 26.70 27.03
C ALA A 262 2.45 27.50 26.97
N LEU A 263 3.04 27.75 28.14
CA LEU A 263 4.32 28.45 28.28
C LEU A 263 5.48 27.52 27.92
N ILE A 264 6.35 27.95 27.01
CA ILE A 264 7.58 27.24 26.65
C ILE A 264 8.62 27.46 27.75
N ASN A 265 8.63 26.53 28.71
CA ASN A 265 9.64 26.49 29.76
C ASN A 265 10.98 25.93 29.23
N GLN A 266 12.01 25.93 30.09
CA GLN A 266 13.35 25.51 29.70
C GLN A 266 13.46 24.05 29.26
N GLU A 267 12.61 23.18 29.80
CA GLU A 267 12.59 21.76 29.46
C GLU A 267 11.91 21.53 28.10
N ILE A 268 10.76 22.15 27.86
CA ILE A 268 10.08 22.16 26.57
C ILE A 268 11.00 22.74 25.49
N TYR A 269 11.66 23.86 25.76
CA TYR A 269 12.60 24.47 24.82
C TYR A 269 13.75 23.53 24.45
N ARG A 270 14.31 22.81 25.44
CA ARG A 270 15.34 21.79 25.21
C ARG A 270 14.83 20.64 24.37
N GLN A 271 13.61 20.15 24.63
CA GLN A 271 12.98 19.10 23.83
C GLN A 271 12.76 19.56 22.38
N LEU A 272 12.23 20.77 22.17
CA LEU A 272 12.10 21.40 20.84
C LEU A 272 13.44 21.52 20.11
N LYS A 273 14.53 21.82 20.84
CA LYS A 273 15.88 21.84 20.28
C LYS A 273 16.36 20.45 19.88
N LEU A 274 16.17 19.45 20.74
CA LEU A 274 16.54 18.06 20.50
C LEU A 274 15.86 17.48 19.27
N VAL A 275 14.56 17.76 19.10
CA VAL A 275 13.79 17.32 17.93
C VAL A 275 14.07 18.13 16.66
N GLY A 276 14.99 19.09 16.74
CA GLY A 276 15.46 19.88 15.61
C GLY A 276 14.43 20.87 15.10
N LEU A 277 13.49 21.35 15.93
CA LEU A 277 12.51 22.37 15.54
C LEU A 277 13.04 23.80 15.69
N LEU A 278 14.09 24.01 16.50
CA LEU A 278 14.71 25.31 16.76
C LEU A 278 15.98 25.57 15.90
N ASP A 279 16.84 24.56 15.72
CA ASP A 279 18.17 24.72 15.09
C ASP A 279 18.22 24.29 13.60
N ASN A 280 17.08 24.13 12.94
CA ASN A 280 16.96 23.41 11.65
C ASN A 280 17.45 24.16 10.41
N GLU A 281 18.52 24.95 10.50
CA GLU A 281 18.89 25.87 9.41
C GLU A 281 19.36 25.17 8.13
N LYS A 282 19.64 23.84 8.10
CA LYS A 282 20.27 23.19 6.92
C LYS A 282 19.91 21.71 6.65
N SER A 283 18.76 21.18 7.08
CA SER A 283 18.41 19.80 6.71
C SER A 283 17.90 19.69 5.27
N TYR A 284 18.80 19.39 4.33
CA TYR A 284 18.47 19.21 2.91
C TYR A 284 17.94 17.79 2.56
N LYS A 285 18.00 16.86 3.53
CA LYS A 285 17.66 15.44 3.34
C LYS A 285 16.21 15.21 2.90
N PRO A 286 15.18 15.88 3.47
CA PRO A 286 13.80 15.69 3.03
C PRO A 286 13.59 16.05 1.56
N PHE A 287 14.25 17.11 1.08
CA PHE A 287 14.19 17.53 -0.33
C PHE A 287 14.86 16.50 -1.27
N LEU A 288 16.00 15.92 -0.87
CA LEU A 288 16.63 14.83 -1.62
C LEU A 288 15.75 13.56 -1.64
N GLY A 289 15.12 13.22 -0.51
CA GLY A 289 14.19 12.10 -0.44
C GLY A 289 13.02 12.27 -1.41
N LEU A 290 12.43 13.46 -1.46
CA LEU A 290 11.38 13.80 -2.43
C LEU A 290 11.88 13.71 -3.88
N LEU A 291 13.09 14.20 -4.16
CA LEU A 291 13.71 14.12 -5.49
C LEU A 291 13.92 12.67 -5.95
N PHE A 292 14.42 11.79 -5.07
CA PHE A 292 14.60 10.36 -5.39
C PHE A 292 13.26 9.68 -5.66
N LEU A 293 12.24 9.96 -4.85
CA LEU A 293 10.91 9.39 -5.00
C LEU A 293 10.26 9.82 -6.34
N ILE A 294 10.34 11.10 -6.68
CA ILE A 294 9.88 11.62 -7.98
C ILE A 294 10.67 10.96 -9.13
N SER A 295 11.99 10.81 -8.98
CA SER A 295 12.83 10.18 -10.01
C SER A 295 12.42 8.73 -10.29
N ILE A 296 12.07 7.96 -9.26
CA ILE A 296 11.57 6.59 -9.39
C ILE A 296 10.25 6.57 -10.16
N PHE A 297 9.33 7.49 -9.87
CA PHE A 297 8.04 7.57 -10.58
C PHE A 297 8.20 7.94 -12.05
N LEU A 298 8.98 8.98 -12.34
CA LEU A 298 9.25 9.38 -13.72
C LEU A 298 9.95 8.27 -14.49
N PHE A 299 10.89 7.55 -13.85
CA PHE A 299 11.54 6.40 -14.46
C PHE A 299 10.55 5.27 -14.77
N GLY A 300 9.64 4.94 -13.84
CA GLY A 300 8.61 3.92 -14.06
C GLY A 300 7.69 4.25 -15.24
N VAL A 301 7.23 5.51 -15.33
CA VAL A 301 6.41 5.99 -16.46
C VAL A 301 7.21 5.98 -17.77
N TYR A 302 8.46 6.48 -17.74
CA TYR A 302 9.34 6.47 -18.90
C TYR A 302 9.58 5.04 -19.41
N TYR A 303 9.90 4.12 -18.51
CA TYR A 303 10.15 2.71 -18.84
C TYR A 303 8.91 2.03 -19.44
N TYR A 304 7.72 2.33 -18.91
CA TYR A 304 6.46 1.85 -19.48
C TYR A 304 6.30 2.27 -20.94
N PHE A 305 6.43 3.56 -21.23
CA PHE A 305 6.30 4.08 -22.59
C PHE A 305 7.46 3.66 -23.51
N TYR A 306 8.64 3.38 -22.96
CA TYR A 306 9.76 2.83 -23.72
C TYR A 306 9.49 1.40 -24.20
N GLN A 307 8.92 0.54 -23.35
CA GLN A 307 8.60 -0.85 -23.69
C GLN A 307 7.36 -0.99 -24.58
N THR A 308 6.46 0.00 -24.57
CA THR A 308 5.21 -0.09 -25.33
C THR A 308 5.47 0.06 -26.83
N LYS A 309 5.31 -1.03 -27.59
CA LYS A 309 5.45 -1.08 -29.06
C LYS A 309 4.17 -0.59 -29.74
N VAL A 310 3.96 0.72 -29.73
CA VAL A 310 2.88 1.41 -30.48
C VAL A 310 3.48 2.41 -31.46
N GLN A 311 2.72 2.77 -32.49
CA GLN A 311 3.11 3.81 -33.44
C GLN A 311 3.53 5.09 -32.70
N PRO A 312 4.62 5.77 -33.13
CA PRO A 312 5.18 6.92 -32.42
C PRO A 312 4.15 8.01 -32.10
N GLU A 313 3.26 8.33 -33.05
CA GLU A 313 2.21 9.33 -32.85
C GLU A 313 1.26 8.96 -31.72
N ARG A 314 0.80 7.70 -31.67
CA ARG A 314 -0.12 7.21 -30.63
C ARG A 314 0.57 7.18 -29.26
N ARG A 315 1.85 6.80 -29.22
CA ARG A 315 2.65 6.83 -27.98
C ARG A 315 2.73 8.23 -27.39
N GLN A 316 2.94 9.25 -28.21
CA GLN A 316 3.02 10.64 -27.76
C GLN A 316 1.68 11.18 -27.28
N THR A 317 0.60 10.87 -28.01
CA THR A 317 -0.76 11.19 -27.57
C THR A 317 -1.02 10.58 -26.19
N ASN A 318 -0.69 9.30 -25.99
CA ASN A 318 -0.87 8.62 -24.71
C ASN A 318 0.00 9.24 -23.60
N LEU A 319 1.24 9.62 -23.89
CA LEU A 319 2.12 10.29 -22.93
C LEU A 319 1.56 11.65 -22.49
N LEU A 320 1.06 12.44 -23.45
CA LEU A 320 0.49 13.76 -23.19
C LEU A 320 -0.81 13.65 -22.38
N LEU A 321 -1.69 12.72 -22.75
CA LEU A 321 -2.91 12.38 -22.00
C LEU A 321 -2.58 11.98 -20.56
N PHE A 322 -1.63 11.07 -20.39
CA PHE A 322 -1.17 10.66 -19.06
C PHE A 322 -0.72 11.87 -18.25
N GLY A 323 0.12 12.74 -18.81
CA GLY A 323 0.60 13.92 -18.09
C GLY A 323 -0.51 14.88 -17.68
N ILE A 324 -1.47 15.16 -18.57
CA ILE A 324 -2.59 16.06 -18.23
C ILE A 324 -3.48 15.44 -17.16
N ILE A 325 -3.87 14.18 -17.32
CA ILE A 325 -4.74 13.49 -16.35
C ILE A 325 -4.03 13.38 -15.00
N PHE A 326 -2.73 13.09 -15.00
CA PHE A 326 -1.91 13.01 -13.80
C PHE A 326 -1.76 14.35 -13.09
N ILE A 327 -1.45 15.42 -13.83
CA ILE A 327 -1.38 16.79 -13.28
C ILE A 327 -2.74 17.22 -12.74
N LEU A 328 -3.84 16.89 -13.44
CA LEU A 328 -5.20 17.18 -12.97
C LEU A 328 -5.52 16.43 -11.67
N SER A 329 -5.17 15.15 -11.57
CA SER A 329 -5.32 14.37 -10.33
C SER A 329 -4.52 14.96 -9.18
N ILE A 330 -3.25 15.34 -9.39
CA ILE A 330 -2.41 15.99 -8.38
C ILE A 330 -2.97 17.36 -7.98
N PHE A 331 -3.49 18.12 -8.95
CA PHE A 331 -4.12 19.41 -8.68
C PHE A 331 -5.36 19.25 -7.78
N ILE A 332 -6.26 18.32 -8.11
CA ILE A 332 -7.45 18.03 -7.28
C ILE A 332 -7.03 17.54 -5.88
N LEU A 333 -6.04 16.65 -5.80
CA LEU A 333 -5.47 16.17 -4.55
C LEU A 333 -4.95 17.33 -3.69
N LYS A 334 -4.19 18.26 -4.29
CA LYS A 334 -3.64 19.43 -3.59
C LYS A 334 -4.72 20.42 -3.14
N VAL A 335 -5.73 20.66 -3.98
CA VAL A 335 -6.88 21.52 -3.62
C VAL A 335 -7.62 20.96 -2.41
N ILE A 336 -7.84 19.64 -2.35
CA ILE A 336 -8.48 18.99 -1.20
C ILE A 336 -7.58 19.04 0.04
N SER A 337 -6.28 18.86 -0.11
CA SER A 337 -5.32 19.03 1.01
C SER A 337 -5.34 20.46 1.57
N MET A 338 -5.52 21.49 0.75
CA MET A 338 -5.65 22.87 1.25
C MET A 338 -6.90 23.08 2.12
N LEU A 339 -7.93 22.24 2.00
CA LEU A 339 -9.10 22.29 2.88
C LEU A 339 -8.82 21.74 4.30
N GLN A 340 -7.66 21.12 4.54
CA GLN A 340 -7.24 20.69 5.89
C GLN A 340 -7.07 21.85 6.88
N ILE A 341 -6.95 23.09 6.40
CA ILE A 341 -6.86 24.30 7.22
C ILE A 341 -8.09 24.47 8.14
N PHE A 342 -9.22 23.84 7.81
CA PHE A 342 -10.44 23.84 8.63
C PHE A 342 -10.45 22.78 9.76
N ASN A 343 -9.32 22.12 10.05
CA ASN A 343 -9.16 21.13 11.13
C ASN A 343 -10.09 19.89 11.06
N TYR A 344 -10.61 19.56 9.88
CA TYR A 344 -11.30 18.29 9.66
C TYR A 344 -10.29 17.16 9.39
N SER A 345 -10.07 16.30 10.38
CA SER A 345 -9.32 15.05 10.22
C SER A 345 -10.00 14.14 9.19
N GLY A 346 -9.23 13.51 8.30
CA GLY A 346 -9.76 12.57 7.31
C GLY A 346 -10.41 13.20 6.07
N ILE A 347 -10.15 14.48 5.78
CA ILE A 347 -10.64 15.13 4.55
C ILE A 347 -10.01 14.53 3.27
N GLY A 348 -8.88 13.83 3.38
CA GLY A 348 -8.24 13.15 2.25
C GLY A 348 -9.11 12.05 1.67
N TYR A 349 -9.97 11.42 2.48
CA TYR A 349 -10.96 10.45 2.02
C TYR A 349 -11.99 11.04 1.04
N LEU A 350 -12.12 12.37 0.93
CA LEU A 350 -12.98 13.02 -0.08
C LEU A 350 -12.37 12.99 -1.49
N PHE A 351 -11.06 12.77 -1.61
CA PHE A 351 -10.37 12.77 -2.91
C PHE A 351 -10.97 11.70 -3.84
N PRO A 352 -11.42 12.07 -5.06
CA PRO A 352 -11.98 11.15 -6.04
C PRO A 352 -10.88 10.26 -6.65
N ALA A 353 -10.35 9.36 -5.84
CA ALA A 353 -9.14 8.61 -6.11
C ALA A 353 -9.24 7.78 -7.40
N ALA A 354 -10.39 7.18 -7.67
CA ALA A 354 -10.59 6.35 -8.85
C ALA A 354 -10.67 7.09 -10.19
N MET A 355 -10.89 8.42 -10.18
CA MET A 355 -11.04 9.20 -11.40
C MET A 355 -9.85 9.03 -12.35
N GLY A 356 -8.63 9.18 -11.82
CA GLY A 356 -7.41 9.11 -12.63
C GLY A 356 -7.22 7.72 -13.25
N GLY A 357 -7.38 6.67 -12.44
CA GLY A 357 -7.27 5.29 -12.89
C GLY A 357 -8.31 4.92 -13.96
N MET A 358 -9.57 5.31 -13.76
CA MET A 358 -10.64 5.07 -14.73
C MET A 358 -10.40 5.79 -16.07
N LEU A 359 -10.00 7.07 -16.04
CA LEU A 359 -9.71 7.83 -17.27
C LEU A 359 -8.57 7.20 -18.06
N ILE A 360 -7.48 6.79 -17.40
CA ILE A 360 -6.35 6.15 -18.07
C ILE A 360 -6.74 4.77 -18.64
N LYS A 361 -7.53 3.97 -17.91
CA LYS A 361 -8.01 2.67 -18.43
C LYS A 361 -8.87 2.84 -19.69
N ILE A 362 -9.75 3.84 -19.73
CA ILE A 362 -10.63 4.08 -20.89
C ILE A 362 -9.86 4.61 -22.09
N LEU A 363 -8.94 5.56 -21.87
CA LEU A 363 -8.28 6.32 -22.94
C LEU A 363 -7.00 5.66 -23.45
N ILE A 364 -6.30 4.90 -22.60
CA ILE A 364 -4.98 4.34 -22.91
C ILE A 364 -5.00 2.82 -22.69
N ASP A 365 -4.82 2.37 -21.45
CA ASP A 365 -4.81 0.96 -21.07
C ASP A 365 -4.85 0.77 -19.54
N GLU A 366 -5.15 -0.45 -19.11
CA GLU A 366 -5.27 -0.85 -17.71
C GLU A 366 -3.95 -0.82 -16.92
N LYS A 367 -2.83 -1.24 -17.52
CA LYS A 367 -1.53 -1.36 -16.84
C LYS A 367 -1.00 0.01 -16.43
N LEU A 368 -1.14 1.00 -17.31
CA LEU A 368 -0.78 2.38 -17.01
C LEU A 368 -1.69 2.99 -15.94
N GLY A 369 -2.99 2.62 -15.93
CA GLY A 369 -3.94 3.04 -14.89
C GLY A 369 -3.53 2.54 -13.50
N ILE A 370 -3.08 1.28 -13.40
CA ILE A 370 -2.57 0.69 -12.16
C ILE A 370 -1.28 1.41 -11.72
N LEU A 371 -0.34 1.64 -12.64
CA LEU A 371 0.90 2.38 -12.34
C LEU A 371 0.58 3.78 -11.80
N MET A 372 -0.35 4.50 -12.44
CA MET A 372 -0.80 5.80 -11.97
C MET A 372 -1.40 5.74 -10.56
N SER A 373 -2.20 4.71 -10.28
CA SER A 373 -2.84 4.51 -8.98
C SER A 373 -1.82 4.34 -7.85
N ILE A 374 -0.76 3.57 -8.09
CA ILE A 374 0.35 3.39 -7.14
C ILE A 374 1.05 4.73 -6.88
N ILE A 375 1.35 5.48 -7.94
CA ILE A 375 2.02 6.79 -7.83
C ILE A 375 1.13 7.77 -7.04
N LEU A 376 -0.18 7.83 -7.33
CA LEU A 376 -1.12 8.70 -6.63
C LEU A 376 -1.29 8.32 -5.16
N ALA A 377 -1.27 7.03 -4.82
CA ALA A 377 -1.33 6.55 -3.44
C ALA A 377 -0.14 7.06 -2.61
N VAL A 378 1.07 6.99 -3.16
CA VAL A 378 2.27 7.51 -2.49
C VAL A 378 2.28 9.04 -2.45
N CYS A 379 1.82 9.71 -3.51
CA CYS A 379 1.67 11.17 -3.47
C CYS A 379 0.65 11.58 -2.40
N GLY A 380 -0.47 10.87 -2.29
CA GLY A 380 -1.50 11.10 -1.28
C GLY A 380 -1.01 10.91 0.15
N SER A 381 -0.18 9.89 0.41
CA SER A 381 0.40 9.69 1.75
C SER A 381 1.34 10.81 2.17
N ILE A 382 2.04 11.46 1.22
CA ILE A 382 2.88 12.64 1.48
C ILE A 382 2.01 13.90 1.67
N VAL A 383 0.98 14.05 0.85
CA VAL A 383 0.16 15.27 0.80
C VAL A 383 -0.80 15.38 1.99
N PHE A 384 -1.33 14.26 2.49
CA PHE A 384 -2.23 14.22 3.63
C PHE A 384 -1.52 13.91 4.96
N ASN A 385 -0.42 14.61 5.25
CA ASN A 385 0.45 14.37 6.41
C ASN A 385 -0.02 14.97 7.76
N GLU A 386 -1.30 15.32 7.89
CA GLU A 386 -1.94 15.81 9.14
C GLU A 386 -1.17 16.93 9.88
N GLY A 387 -0.49 17.79 9.13
CA GLY A 387 0.26 18.93 9.69
C GLY A 387 1.63 18.57 10.29
N VAL A 388 2.07 17.30 10.24
CA VAL A 388 3.43 16.91 10.65
C VAL A 388 4.31 16.80 9.41
N THR A 389 5.18 17.78 9.18
CA THR A 389 6.06 17.80 8.02
C THR A 389 6.98 16.58 7.98
N GLY A 390 7.03 15.89 6.84
CA GLY A 390 7.90 14.72 6.65
C GLY A 390 7.34 13.37 7.12
N THR A 391 6.10 13.31 7.62
CA THR A 391 5.42 12.03 7.92
C THR A 391 4.61 11.55 6.71
N LEU A 392 4.43 10.24 6.60
CA LEU A 392 3.59 9.62 5.58
C LEU A 392 2.31 9.12 6.23
N ASN A 393 1.16 9.57 5.74
CA ASN A 393 -0.13 9.04 6.13
C ASN A 393 -0.46 7.80 5.29
N PHE A 394 -0.06 6.63 5.78
CA PHE A 394 -0.26 5.37 5.08
C PHE A 394 -1.75 5.01 4.93
N SER A 395 -2.62 5.43 5.86
CA SER A 395 -4.06 5.17 5.79
C SER A 395 -4.69 5.81 4.55
N GLU A 396 -4.41 7.09 4.31
CA GLU A 396 -4.86 7.82 3.11
C GLU A 396 -4.25 7.22 1.83
N GLY A 397 -2.97 6.83 1.87
CA GLY A 397 -2.32 6.16 0.73
C GLY A 397 -2.96 4.82 0.38
N ILE A 398 -3.24 3.97 1.38
CA ILE A 398 -3.93 2.69 1.21
C ILE A 398 -5.32 2.91 0.63
N TYR A 399 -6.07 3.86 1.18
CA TYR A 399 -7.39 4.22 0.67
C TYR A 399 -7.36 4.62 -0.81
N ILE A 400 -6.46 5.54 -1.20
CA ILE A 400 -6.33 6.00 -2.59
C ILE A 400 -6.00 4.83 -3.52
N LEU A 401 -5.13 3.93 -3.09
CA LEU A 401 -4.75 2.74 -3.86
C LEU A 401 -5.97 1.83 -4.09
N PHE A 402 -6.66 1.41 -3.03
CA PHE A 402 -7.79 0.49 -3.14
C PHE A 402 -8.98 1.11 -3.88
N SER A 403 -9.24 2.40 -3.66
CA SER A 403 -10.25 3.14 -4.41
C SER A 403 -9.95 3.12 -5.91
N SER A 404 -8.72 3.45 -6.29
CA SER A 404 -8.31 3.49 -7.69
C SER A 404 -8.33 2.12 -8.35
N LEU A 405 -7.84 1.09 -7.65
CA LEU A 405 -7.86 -0.29 -8.13
C LEU A 405 -9.29 -0.80 -8.31
N ALA A 406 -10.20 -0.52 -7.36
CA ALA A 406 -11.61 -0.87 -7.50
C ALA A 406 -12.22 -0.23 -8.76
N GLY A 407 -11.96 1.06 -8.97
CA GLY A 407 -12.44 1.76 -10.15
C GLY A 407 -11.92 1.16 -11.46
N ILE A 408 -10.66 0.74 -11.49
CA ILE A 408 -10.05 0.09 -12.66
C ILE A 408 -10.62 -1.31 -12.86
N LEU A 409 -10.61 -2.17 -11.83
CA LEU A 409 -10.97 -3.59 -11.96
C LEU A 409 -12.45 -3.79 -12.28
N PHE A 410 -13.35 -3.00 -11.67
CA PHE A 410 -14.80 -3.14 -11.88
C PHE A 410 -15.31 -2.38 -13.11
N LEU A 411 -14.45 -1.61 -13.78
CA LEU A 411 -14.79 -1.00 -15.06
C LEU A 411 -14.81 -2.05 -16.17
N SER A 412 -15.97 -2.28 -16.78
CA SER A 412 -16.11 -3.17 -17.93
C SER A 412 -15.37 -2.63 -19.15
N ASN A 413 -14.88 -3.52 -20.02
CA ASN A 413 -14.32 -3.14 -21.33
C ASN A 413 -15.35 -2.47 -22.25
N HIS A 414 -16.65 -2.61 -21.94
CA HIS A 414 -17.71 -1.89 -22.62
C HIS A 414 -17.98 -0.56 -21.91
N ASN A 415 -17.42 0.52 -22.45
CA ASN A 415 -17.30 1.84 -21.82
C ASN A 415 -18.62 2.65 -21.70
N GLN A 416 -19.77 2.02 -21.44
CA GLN A 416 -21.04 2.73 -21.28
C GLN A 416 -21.07 3.66 -20.06
N ARG A 417 -21.74 4.83 -20.16
CA ARG A 417 -21.89 5.78 -19.03
C ARG A 417 -22.47 5.10 -17.78
N SER A 418 -23.44 4.20 -17.97
CA SER A 418 -24.03 3.40 -16.91
C SER A 418 -23.01 2.48 -16.24
N LYS A 419 -22.06 1.91 -16.99
CA LYS A 419 -20.99 1.06 -16.47
C LYS A 419 -19.93 1.84 -15.70
N ILE A 420 -19.62 3.07 -16.14
CA ILE A 420 -18.74 3.98 -15.38
C ILE A 420 -19.40 4.35 -14.05
N LEU A 421 -20.69 4.70 -14.04
CA LEU A 421 -21.44 4.95 -12.80
C LEU A 421 -21.48 3.71 -11.89
N GLN A 422 -21.72 2.53 -12.46
CA GLN A 422 -21.71 1.27 -11.71
C GLN A 422 -20.34 1.02 -11.05
N ALA A 423 -19.25 1.23 -11.79
CA ALA A 423 -17.89 1.11 -11.25
C ALA A 423 -17.65 2.13 -10.13
N GLY A 424 -18.15 3.36 -10.24
CA GLY A 424 -18.12 4.38 -9.18
C GLY A 424 -18.88 3.97 -7.92
N SER A 425 -20.09 3.40 -8.06
CA SER A 425 -20.87 2.90 -6.94
C SER A 425 -20.20 1.73 -6.22
N ILE A 426 -19.60 0.81 -6.98
CA ILE A 426 -18.82 -0.30 -6.39
C ILE A 426 -17.57 0.26 -5.68
N THR A 427 -16.90 1.24 -6.30
CA THR A 427 -15.75 1.93 -5.69
C THR A 427 -16.13 2.60 -4.38
N ALA A 428 -17.29 3.26 -4.29
CA ALA A 428 -17.80 3.82 -3.04
C ALA A 428 -17.98 2.74 -1.94
N GLY A 429 -18.45 1.54 -2.30
CA GLY A 429 -18.53 0.42 -1.37
C GLY A 429 -17.15 -0.07 -0.90
N VAL A 430 -16.19 -0.19 -1.82
CA VAL A 430 -14.80 -0.56 -1.48
C VAL A 430 -14.14 0.51 -0.62
N ASN A 431 -14.36 1.79 -0.92
CA ASN A 431 -13.91 2.92 -0.12
C ASN A 431 -14.41 2.79 1.33
N LEU A 432 -15.71 2.51 1.49
CA LEU A 432 -16.32 2.36 2.81
C LEU A 432 -15.67 1.21 3.61
N ILE A 433 -15.54 0.04 2.98
CA ILE A 433 -14.91 -1.14 3.61
C ILE A 433 -13.45 -0.84 3.98
N THR A 434 -12.72 -0.16 3.09
CA THR A 434 -11.30 0.18 3.31
C THR A 434 -11.16 1.15 4.48
N ILE A 435 -11.97 2.21 4.51
CA ILE A 435 -11.92 3.22 5.58
C ILE A 435 -12.31 2.58 6.92
N TRP A 436 -13.38 1.79 6.97
CA TRP A 436 -13.76 1.09 8.20
C TRP A 436 -12.70 0.08 8.66
N ALA A 437 -12.07 -0.65 7.75
CA ALA A 437 -10.96 -1.53 8.09
C ALA A 437 -9.79 -0.75 8.72
N LEU A 438 -9.42 0.38 8.13
CA LEU A 438 -8.36 1.25 8.65
C LEU A 438 -8.74 1.91 9.99
N MET A 439 -10.03 2.19 10.22
CA MET A 439 -10.53 2.71 11.50
C MET A 439 -10.53 1.65 12.61
N PHE A 440 -10.92 0.40 12.30
CA PHE A 440 -11.03 -0.64 13.32
C PHE A 440 -9.69 -1.23 13.76
N LEU A 441 -8.67 -1.20 12.89
CA LEU A 441 -7.34 -1.75 13.21
C LEU A 441 -6.68 -1.12 14.44
N PRO A 442 -6.68 0.22 14.64
CA PRO A 442 -6.15 0.86 15.84
C PRO A 442 -6.96 0.62 17.13
N ASN A 443 -8.12 -0.07 17.07
CA ASN A 443 -9.05 -0.24 18.19
C ASN A 443 -9.46 1.08 18.87
N GLY A 444 -9.65 2.14 18.08
CA GLY A 444 -10.08 3.46 18.55
C GLY A 444 -11.59 3.52 18.86
N GLN A 445 -11.97 4.38 19.80
CA GLN A 445 -13.38 4.70 20.04
C GLN A 445 -13.80 5.85 19.12
N PHE A 446 -14.69 5.56 18.17
CA PHE A 446 -15.25 6.57 17.26
C PHE A 446 -16.71 6.86 17.63
N SER A 447 -17.09 8.12 17.54
CA SER A 447 -18.47 8.60 17.71
C SER A 447 -19.35 8.25 16.50
N GLY A 448 -20.67 8.21 16.70
CA GLY A 448 -21.62 8.01 15.59
C GLY A 448 -21.52 9.07 14.49
N LEU A 449 -21.12 10.31 14.84
CA LEU A 449 -20.90 11.39 13.89
C LEU A 449 -19.67 11.14 13.00
N GLU A 450 -18.59 10.61 13.56
CA GLU A 450 -17.39 10.26 12.80
C GLU A 450 -17.67 9.12 11.82
N TYR A 451 -18.39 8.07 12.25
CA TYR A 451 -18.84 7.01 11.33
C TYR A 451 -19.68 7.55 10.18
N GLY A 452 -20.60 8.48 10.48
CA GLY A 452 -21.41 9.15 9.46
C GLY A 452 -20.58 9.99 8.49
N TYR A 453 -19.57 10.72 8.99
CA TYR A 453 -18.64 11.50 8.17
C TYR A 453 -17.85 10.62 7.22
N TYR A 454 -17.20 9.57 7.73
CA TYR A 454 -16.41 8.64 6.91
C TYR A 454 -17.27 7.86 5.91
N PHE A 455 -18.50 7.52 6.28
CA PHE A 455 -19.47 6.93 5.35
C PHE A 455 -19.76 7.88 4.18
N LEU A 456 -20.01 9.16 4.48
CA LEU A 456 -20.35 10.15 3.48
C LEU A 456 -19.15 10.48 2.57
N THR A 457 -17.93 10.61 3.11
CA THR A 457 -16.73 10.86 2.30
C THR A 457 -16.41 9.69 1.38
N ALA A 458 -16.53 8.45 1.87
CA ALA A 458 -16.36 7.23 1.07
C ALA A 458 -17.31 7.21 -0.14
N LEU A 459 -18.59 7.50 0.11
CA LEU A 459 -19.65 7.52 -0.89
C LEU A 459 -19.43 8.63 -1.91
N ILE A 460 -19.17 9.86 -1.44
CA ILE A 460 -18.94 11.01 -2.30
C ILE A 460 -17.73 10.78 -3.18
N SER A 461 -16.60 10.29 -2.65
CA SER A 461 -15.40 10.04 -3.45
C SER A 461 -15.65 9.05 -4.60
N GLY A 462 -16.29 7.91 -4.33
CA GLY A 462 -16.55 6.90 -5.37
C GLY A 462 -17.49 7.40 -6.46
N ILE A 463 -18.59 8.06 -6.06
CA ILE A 463 -19.56 8.62 -7.01
C ILE A 463 -18.94 9.80 -7.78
N ALA A 464 -18.26 10.71 -7.10
CA ALA A 464 -17.59 11.85 -7.71
C ALA A 464 -16.52 11.40 -8.70
N SER A 465 -15.79 10.31 -8.41
CA SER A 465 -14.83 9.72 -9.35
C SER A 465 -15.48 9.34 -10.69
N ALA A 466 -16.64 8.66 -10.65
CA ALA A 466 -17.37 8.30 -11.85
C ALA A 466 -18.00 9.51 -12.57
N VAL A 467 -18.58 10.45 -11.84
CA VAL A 467 -19.15 11.68 -12.40
C VAL A 467 -18.08 12.52 -13.10
N LEU A 468 -16.93 12.73 -12.46
CA LEU A 468 -15.79 13.44 -13.04
C LEU A 468 -15.24 12.68 -14.25
N THR A 469 -15.13 11.35 -14.20
CA THR A 469 -14.71 10.54 -15.35
C THR A 469 -15.65 10.76 -16.53
N ILE A 470 -16.97 10.67 -16.33
CA ILE A 470 -17.97 10.88 -17.39
C ILE A 470 -17.94 12.32 -17.92
N GLY A 471 -17.75 13.31 -17.05
CA GLY A 471 -17.72 14.73 -17.44
C GLY A 471 -16.45 15.11 -18.20
N LEU A 472 -15.30 14.52 -17.84
CA LEU A 472 -14.02 14.84 -18.46
C LEU A 472 -13.73 14.00 -19.71
N LEU A 473 -14.29 12.80 -19.83
CA LEU A 473 -14.02 11.91 -20.95
C LEU A 473 -14.29 12.55 -22.32
N PRO A 474 -15.44 13.23 -22.58
CA PRO A 474 -15.69 13.89 -23.86
C PRO A 474 -14.68 14.99 -24.21
N LEU A 475 -14.12 15.66 -23.19
CA LEU A 475 -13.11 16.70 -23.39
C LEU A 475 -11.81 16.09 -23.92
N PHE A 476 -11.40 14.93 -23.38
CA PHE A 476 -10.23 14.20 -23.84
C PHE A 476 -10.45 13.57 -25.21
N GLU A 477 -11.60 12.90 -25.42
CA GLU A 477 -11.96 12.29 -26.71
C GLU A 477 -11.93 13.32 -27.84
N SER A 478 -12.59 14.47 -27.63
CA SER A 478 -12.65 15.55 -28.62
C SER A 478 -11.29 16.22 -28.82
N SER A 479 -10.56 16.55 -27.74
CA SER A 479 -9.30 17.29 -27.84
C SER A 479 -8.18 16.49 -28.50
N PHE A 480 -8.19 15.16 -28.34
CA PHE A 480 -7.17 14.26 -28.86
C PHE A 480 -7.62 13.41 -30.05
N GLY A 481 -8.89 13.53 -30.47
CA GLY A 481 -9.44 12.74 -31.57
C GLY A 481 -9.44 11.24 -31.30
N ILE A 482 -9.60 10.84 -30.03
CA ILE A 482 -9.53 9.43 -29.63
C ILE A 482 -10.88 8.79 -29.90
N LEU A 483 -10.88 7.76 -30.74
CA LEU A 483 -12.06 6.97 -31.04
C LEU A 483 -12.29 5.92 -29.97
N THR A 484 -13.15 6.23 -29.00
CA THR A 484 -13.58 5.27 -27.98
C THR A 484 -14.80 4.48 -28.45
N THR A 485 -15.07 3.34 -27.79
CA THR A 485 -16.30 2.56 -27.98
C THR A 485 -17.55 3.41 -27.85
N MET A 486 -17.55 4.39 -26.94
CA MET A 486 -18.70 5.29 -26.76
C MET A 486 -18.91 6.22 -27.92
N LYS A 487 -17.83 6.78 -28.46
CA LYS A 487 -17.91 7.61 -29.66
C LYS A 487 -18.41 6.79 -30.85
N LEU A 488 -17.98 5.54 -30.99
CA LEU A 488 -18.52 4.63 -32.02
C LEU A 488 -20.02 4.38 -31.86
N ILE A 489 -20.51 4.12 -30.64
CA ILE A 489 -21.94 3.94 -30.35
C ILE A 489 -22.72 5.22 -30.68
N GLU A 490 -22.20 6.40 -30.34
CA GLU A 490 -22.81 7.69 -30.70
C GLU A 490 -22.93 7.84 -32.22
N LEU A 491 -21.88 7.51 -32.96
CA LEU A 491 -21.83 7.59 -34.42
C LEU A 491 -22.68 6.51 -35.11
N SER A 492 -23.01 5.41 -34.44
CA SER A 492 -23.98 4.41 -34.93
C SER A 492 -25.44 4.84 -34.80
N ASN A 493 -25.74 5.94 -34.09
CA ASN A 493 -27.11 6.39 -33.88
C ASN A 493 -27.71 6.89 -35.21
N PRO A 494 -28.83 6.33 -35.70
CA PRO A 494 -29.47 6.76 -36.95
C PRO A 494 -29.87 8.25 -36.97
N ASN A 495 -30.02 8.87 -35.80
CA ASN A 495 -30.29 10.30 -35.69
C ASN A 495 -29.06 11.19 -35.87
N HIS A 496 -27.86 10.63 -35.99
CA HIS A 496 -26.65 11.39 -36.27
C HIS A 496 -26.82 12.14 -37.61
N PRO A 497 -26.48 13.44 -37.69
CA PRO A 497 -26.81 14.28 -38.85
C PRO A 497 -26.35 13.72 -40.19
N LEU A 498 -25.14 13.15 -40.24
CA LEU A 498 -24.58 12.57 -41.46
C LEU A 498 -25.25 11.25 -41.84
N LEU A 499 -25.57 10.40 -40.86
CA LEU A 499 -26.20 9.11 -41.14
C LEU A 499 -27.64 9.32 -41.61
N ARG A 500 -28.34 10.29 -41.00
CA ARG A 500 -29.66 10.76 -41.44
C ARG A 500 -29.61 11.38 -42.84
N LYS A 501 -28.54 12.11 -43.18
CA LYS A 501 -28.33 12.64 -44.54
C LYS A 501 -28.25 11.53 -45.57
N ILE A 502 -27.45 10.49 -45.33
CA ILE A 502 -27.35 9.32 -46.24
C ILE A 502 -28.73 8.66 -46.39
N LEU A 503 -29.43 8.43 -45.28
CA LEU A 503 -30.77 7.84 -45.28
C LEU A 503 -31.78 8.66 -46.13
N MET A 504 -31.72 9.99 -46.08
CA MET A 504 -32.66 10.87 -46.77
C MET A 504 -32.29 11.15 -48.23
N GLU A 505 -31.01 11.36 -48.54
CA GLU A 505 -30.54 11.76 -49.87
C GLU A 505 -30.15 10.56 -50.75
N ALA A 506 -29.72 9.44 -50.16
CA ALA A 506 -29.25 8.24 -50.87
C ALA A 506 -29.72 6.95 -50.15
N PRO A 507 -31.03 6.66 -50.12
CA PRO A 507 -31.59 5.56 -49.34
C PRO A 507 -31.09 4.17 -49.77
N GLY A 508 -30.82 3.95 -51.05
CA GLY A 508 -30.23 2.71 -51.55
C GLY A 508 -28.82 2.49 -51.03
N THR A 509 -28.01 3.56 -51.03
CA THR A 509 -26.68 3.58 -50.43
C THR A 509 -26.73 3.38 -48.92
N TYR A 510 -27.74 3.89 -48.22
CA TYR A 510 -27.95 3.61 -46.80
C TYR A 510 -28.17 2.10 -46.55
N HIS A 511 -29.08 1.48 -47.31
CA HIS A 511 -29.35 0.05 -47.19
C HIS A 511 -28.12 -0.81 -47.54
N HIS A 512 -27.35 -0.43 -48.57
CA HIS A 512 -26.04 -1.01 -48.86
C HIS A 512 -25.10 -0.95 -47.65
N SER A 513 -24.88 0.25 -47.13
CA SER A 513 -23.97 0.50 -46.01
C SER A 513 -24.32 -0.31 -44.76
N VAL A 514 -25.61 -0.50 -44.46
CA VAL A 514 -26.07 -1.33 -43.34
C VAL A 514 -25.74 -2.82 -43.54
N MET A 515 -25.89 -3.35 -44.76
CA MET A 515 -25.53 -4.74 -45.06
C MET A 515 -24.02 -4.95 -44.99
N VAL A 516 -23.23 -4.03 -45.57
CA VAL A 516 -21.77 -4.03 -45.47
C VAL A 516 -21.32 -3.96 -44.01
N ALA A 517 -22.00 -3.17 -43.17
CA ALA A 517 -21.69 -3.06 -41.74
C ALA A 517 -21.83 -4.41 -41.01
N ASN A 518 -22.89 -5.17 -41.26
CA ASN A 518 -23.10 -6.49 -40.64
C ASN A 518 -22.06 -7.52 -41.08
N LEU A 519 -21.71 -7.52 -42.37
CA LEU A 519 -20.68 -8.37 -42.94
C LEU A 519 -19.30 -8.05 -42.37
N SER A 520 -18.95 -6.76 -42.34
CA SER A 520 -17.63 -6.29 -41.92
C SER A 520 -17.40 -6.49 -40.43
N GLU A 521 -18.41 -6.24 -39.60
CA GLU A 521 -18.33 -6.48 -38.16
C GLU A 521 -18.07 -7.95 -37.85
N SER A 522 -18.91 -8.85 -38.38
CA SER A 522 -18.80 -10.29 -38.15
C SER A 522 -17.42 -10.81 -38.58
N ALA A 523 -16.94 -10.36 -39.75
CA ALA A 523 -15.63 -10.74 -40.27
C ALA A 523 -14.48 -10.19 -39.42
N CYS A 524 -14.57 -8.96 -38.91
CA CYS A 524 -13.55 -8.37 -38.03
C CYS A 524 -13.51 -9.06 -36.66
N GLU A 525 -14.67 -9.35 -36.05
CA GLU A 525 -14.74 -10.06 -34.78
C GLU A 525 -14.13 -11.47 -34.87
N ALA A 526 -14.36 -12.18 -35.98
CA ALA A 526 -13.82 -13.52 -36.22
C ALA A 526 -12.28 -13.57 -36.26
N ILE A 527 -11.62 -12.46 -36.59
CA ILE A 527 -10.15 -12.34 -36.61
C ILE A 527 -9.58 -11.57 -35.40
N GLY A 528 -10.43 -11.18 -34.43
CA GLY A 528 -10.03 -10.38 -33.27
C GLY A 528 -9.70 -8.91 -33.60
N ALA A 529 -10.13 -8.41 -34.76
CA ALA A 529 -10.07 -7.00 -35.12
C ALA A 529 -11.27 -6.22 -34.51
N ASN A 530 -11.28 -4.89 -34.64
CA ASN A 530 -12.33 -4.06 -34.04
C ASN A 530 -13.62 -4.10 -34.87
N GLY A 531 -14.52 -5.04 -34.54
CA GLY A 531 -15.83 -5.20 -35.20
C GLY A 531 -16.70 -3.95 -35.16
N LEU A 532 -16.77 -3.26 -34.01
CA LEU A 532 -17.58 -2.05 -33.88
C LEU A 532 -17.05 -0.90 -34.75
N LEU A 533 -15.73 -0.74 -34.87
CA LEU A 533 -15.12 0.22 -35.80
C LEU A 533 -15.50 -0.12 -37.25
N ALA A 534 -15.40 -1.38 -37.65
CA ALA A 534 -15.78 -1.82 -38.98
C ALA A 534 -17.27 -1.53 -39.26
N ARG A 535 -18.16 -1.86 -38.32
CA ARG A 535 -19.61 -1.58 -38.42
C ARG A 535 -19.88 -0.10 -38.66
N VAL A 536 -19.32 0.77 -37.81
CA VAL A 536 -19.57 2.22 -37.88
C VAL A 536 -18.89 2.83 -39.10
N GLY A 537 -17.68 2.39 -39.44
CA GLY A 537 -16.99 2.79 -40.66
C GLY A 537 -17.82 2.50 -41.91
N SER A 538 -18.42 1.31 -41.99
CA SER A 538 -19.30 0.93 -43.09
C SER A 538 -20.55 1.80 -43.20
N TYR A 539 -21.09 2.38 -42.11
CA TYR A 539 -22.21 3.32 -42.23
C TYR A 539 -21.85 4.61 -42.99
N TYR A 540 -20.59 4.99 -43.00
CA TYR A 540 -20.12 6.26 -43.57
C TYR A 540 -19.23 6.12 -44.79
N HIS A 541 -18.78 4.89 -45.14
CA HIS A 541 -17.81 4.67 -46.21
C HIS A 541 -18.21 5.31 -47.54
N ASP A 542 -19.52 5.30 -47.81
CA ASP A 542 -20.15 5.72 -49.05
C ASP A 542 -20.81 7.12 -49.00
N ILE A 543 -20.56 7.90 -47.94
CA ILE A 543 -21.24 9.19 -47.74
C ILE A 543 -21.03 10.17 -48.91
N GLY A 544 -19.92 10.05 -49.65
CA GLY A 544 -19.68 10.89 -50.83
C GLY A 544 -20.71 10.71 -51.94
N LYS A 545 -21.40 9.56 -52.02
CA LYS A 545 -22.47 9.32 -52.99
C LYS A 545 -23.66 10.28 -52.82
N THR A 546 -23.83 10.85 -51.62
CA THR A 546 -24.86 11.89 -51.35
C THR A 546 -24.69 13.14 -52.20
N ARG A 547 -23.48 13.41 -52.74
CA ARG A 547 -23.26 14.55 -53.65
C ARG A 547 -24.00 14.40 -54.97
N ARG A 548 -24.13 13.17 -55.48
CA ARG A 548 -24.69 12.86 -56.80
C ARG A 548 -25.44 11.51 -56.74
N PRO A 549 -26.51 11.37 -55.94
CA PRO A 549 -27.11 10.06 -55.63
C PRO A 549 -27.56 9.28 -56.87
N ASN A 550 -28.14 9.98 -57.85
CA ASN A 550 -28.69 9.39 -59.08
C ASN A 550 -27.65 8.74 -59.99
N PHE A 551 -26.35 8.97 -59.77
CA PHE A 551 -25.26 8.32 -60.52
C PHE A 551 -24.85 6.97 -59.94
N PHE A 552 -25.47 6.52 -58.84
CA PHE A 552 -25.18 5.23 -58.23
C PHE A 552 -26.40 4.33 -58.35
N ILE A 553 -26.19 3.12 -58.91
CA ILE A 553 -27.26 2.22 -59.35
C ILE A 553 -28.22 1.84 -58.22
N GLU A 554 -27.72 1.71 -56.99
CA GLU A 554 -28.53 1.38 -55.82
C GLU A 554 -29.57 2.45 -55.48
N ASN A 555 -29.41 3.70 -55.95
CA ASN A 555 -30.36 4.79 -55.74
C ASN A 555 -31.26 5.05 -56.97
N GLN A 556 -31.06 4.34 -58.07
CA GLN A 556 -31.83 4.52 -59.32
C GLN A 556 -33.13 3.71 -59.28
N MET A 557 -34.12 4.14 -58.49
CA MET A 557 -35.44 3.50 -58.49
C MET A 557 -36.29 4.05 -59.64
N ASN A 558 -36.54 3.23 -60.67
CA ASN A 558 -37.36 3.58 -61.85
C ASN A 558 -36.86 4.81 -62.65
N LEU A 559 -35.54 5.04 -62.67
CA LEU A 559 -34.91 6.09 -63.46
C LEU A 559 -34.01 5.48 -64.54
N ASP A 560 -33.93 6.13 -65.70
CA ASP A 560 -32.90 5.80 -66.70
C ASP A 560 -31.51 6.00 -66.09
N ASN A 561 -30.56 5.11 -66.40
CA ASN A 561 -29.20 5.23 -65.90
C ASN A 561 -28.49 6.43 -66.59
N PRO A 562 -28.11 7.49 -65.85
CA PRO A 562 -27.47 8.66 -66.44
C PRO A 562 -26.12 8.35 -67.10
N HIS A 563 -25.47 7.23 -66.73
CA HIS A 563 -24.22 6.77 -67.34
C HIS A 563 -24.36 6.32 -68.80
N ASP A 564 -25.59 6.05 -69.28
CA ASP A 564 -25.82 5.66 -70.68
C ASP A 564 -25.63 6.85 -71.63
N ARG A 565 -25.72 8.08 -71.11
CA ARG A 565 -25.59 9.34 -71.87
C ARG A 565 -24.22 10.00 -71.67
N LEU A 566 -23.28 9.33 -71.00
CA LEU A 566 -21.96 9.87 -70.68
C LEU A 566 -20.82 9.03 -71.27
N PRO A 567 -19.73 9.68 -71.71
CA PRO A 567 -18.47 8.98 -71.99
C PRO A 567 -17.98 8.15 -70.79
N PRO A 568 -17.31 7.00 -71.03
CA PRO A 568 -16.79 6.16 -69.95
C PRO A 568 -15.88 6.91 -68.97
N GLU A 569 -15.00 7.79 -69.47
CA GLU A 569 -14.11 8.61 -68.64
C GLU A 569 -14.87 9.55 -67.69
N LYS A 570 -15.94 10.20 -68.17
CA LYS A 570 -16.77 11.07 -67.32
C LYS A 570 -17.51 10.27 -66.25
N SER A 571 -18.00 9.08 -66.61
CA SER A 571 -18.63 8.16 -65.66
C SER A 571 -17.64 7.70 -64.59
N ALA A 572 -16.42 7.34 -64.99
CA ALA A 572 -15.35 6.96 -64.07
C ALA A 572 -14.98 8.10 -63.11
N ASN A 573 -14.83 9.33 -63.61
CA ASN A 573 -14.54 10.50 -62.78
C ASN A 573 -15.63 10.76 -61.73
N ILE A 574 -16.92 10.63 -62.09
CA ILE A 574 -18.03 10.80 -61.15
C ILE A 574 -18.00 9.73 -60.06
N ILE A 575 -17.78 8.48 -60.44
CA ILE A 575 -17.74 7.36 -59.50
C ILE A 575 -16.51 7.48 -58.60
N ILE A 576 -15.31 7.64 -59.14
CA ILE A 576 -14.07 7.72 -58.36
C ILE A 576 -14.11 8.89 -57.35
N ALA A 577 -14.74 10.00 -57.71
CA ALA A 577 -14.83 11.17 -56.85
C ALA A 577 -15.59 10.94 -55.53
N HIS A 578 -16.46 9.91 -55.41
CA HIS A 578 -17.23 9.68 -54.18
C HIS A 578 -16.31 9.42 -52.96
N VAL A 579 -15.15 8.80 -53.19
CA VAL A 579 -14.17 8.52 -52.13
C VAL A 579 -13.63 9.85 -51.57
N SER A 580 -13.12 10.72 -52.44
CA SER A 580 -12.60 12.04 -52.03
C SER A 580 -13.70 12.96 -51.50
N ASP A 581 -14.88 12.95 -52.12
CA ASP A 581 -16.03 13.75 -51.69
C ASP A 581 -16.51 13.29 -50.31
N GLY A 582 -16.51 11.98 -50.05
CA GLY A 582 -16.85 11.40 -48.76
C GLY A 582 -15.85 11.75 -47.67
N ALA A 583 -14.56 11.56 -47.93
CA ALA A 583 -13.49 11.92 -46.99
C ALA A 583 -13.53 13.42 -46.64
N ASN A 584 -13.78 14.30 -47.62
CA ASN A 584 -13.90 15.74 -47.41
C ASN A 584 -15.15 16.11 -46.59
N GLU A 585 -16.29 15.45 -46.83
CA GLU A 585 -17.51 15.66 -46.04
C GLU A 585 -17.31 15.23 -44.59
N LEU A 586 -16.68 14.07 -44.36
CA LEU A 586 -16.37 13.58 -43.01
C LEU A 586 -15.37 14.50 -42.28
N LYS A 587 -14.33 14.99 -42.98
CA LYS A 587 -13.37 15.99 -42.47
C LYS A 587 -14.08 17.28 -42.05
N LYS A 588 -15.04 17.76 -42.85
CA LYS A 588 -15.84 18.97 -42.57
C LYS A 588 -16.70 18.84 -41.30
N TYR A 589 -17.15 17.63 -40.98
CA TYR A 589 -17.93 17.33 -39.78
C TYR A 589 -17.08 16.84 -38.60
N HIS A 590 -15.75 16.97 -38.69
CA HIS A 590 -14.80 16.57 -37.63
C HIS A 590 -14.98 15.12 -37.18
N MET A 591 -15.29 14.22 -38.12
CA MET A 591 -15.41 12.80 -37.83
C MET A 591 -14.04 12.22 -37.44
N PRO A 592 -14.01 11.13 -36.65
CA PRO A 592 -12.76 10.47 -36.27
C PRO A 592 -11.95 10.05 -37.50
N LYS A 593 -10.62 10.12 -37.39
CA LYS A 593 -9.70 9.82 -38.49
C LYS A 593 -9.93 8.41 -39.03
N GLU A 594 -10.18 7.44 -38.17
CA GLU A 594 -10.41 6.06 -38.56
C GLU A 594 -11.65 5.89 -39.45
N ILE A 595 -12.70 6.69 -39.25
CA ILE A 595 -13.91 6.68 -40.09
C ILE A 595 -13.64 7.36 -41.43
N ILE A 596 -12.91 8.48 -41.41
CA ILE A 596 -12.46 9.17 -42.61
C ILE A 596 -11.59 8.25 -43.47
N ASP A 597 -10.63 7.56 -42.83
CA ASP A 597 -9.69 6.65 -43.48
C ASP A 597 -10.43 5.46 -44.12
N ILE A 598 -11.46 4.89 -43.46
CA ILE A 598 -12.29 3.84 -44.08
C ILE A 598 -12.99 4.37 -45.34
N ALA A 599 -13.61 5.56 -45.29
CA ALA A 599 -14.25 6.15 -46.45
C ALA A 599 -13.24 6.47 -47.57
N GLU A 600 -12.03 6.90 -47.24
CA GLU A 600 -10.97 7.22 -48.20
C GLU A 600 -10.29 5.97 -48.80
N GLN A 601 -10.26 4.85 -48.07
CA GLN A 601 -9.45 3.67 -48.41
C GLN A 601 -10.22 2.42 -48.83
N HIS A 602 -11.55 2.35 -48.65
CA HIS A 602 -12.31 1.09 -48.84
C HIS A 602 -12.21 0.50 -50.26
N HIS A 603 -11.99 1.32 -51.29
CA HIS A 603 -11.69 0.87 -52.65
C HIS A 603 -10.19 0.77 -52.97
N GLY A 604 -9.32 1.27 -52.09
CA GLY A 604 -7.88 1.33 -52.29
C GLY A 604 -7.51 1.99 -53.62
N THR A 605 -6.73 1.29 -54.43
CA THR A 605 -6.35 1.69 -55.79
C THR A 605 -6.98 0.78 -56.85
N SER A 606 -8.12 0.16 -56.54
CA SER A 606 -8.77 -0.81 -57.45
C SER A 606 -9.19 -0.19 -58.78
N LEU A 607 -9.25 -1.03 -59.82
CA LEU A 607 -9.67 -0.63 -61.16
C LEU A 607 -11.20 -0.64 -61.28
N LEU A 608 -11.77 0.43 -61.82
CA LEU A 608 -13.18 0.51 -62.18
C LEU A 608 -13.45 -0.26 -63.50
N LYS A 609 -13.47 -1.60 -63.39
CA LYS A 609 -13.45 -2.56 -64.51
C LYS A 609 -14.52 -2.29 -65.58
N PHE A 610 -15.77 -2.02 -65.20
CA PHE A 610 -16.87 -1.85 -66.16
C PHE A 610 -16.64 -0.70 -67.15
N PHE A 611 -16.30 0.49 -66.65
CA PHE A 611 -16.08 1.66 -67.50
C PHE A 611 -14.75 1.59 -68.24
N TYR A 612 -13.73 0.95 -67.68
CA TYR A 612 -12.48 0.67 -68.38
C TYR A 612 -12.72 -0.24 -69.61
N HIS A 613 -13.48 -1.32 -69.45
CA HIS A 613 -13.85 -2.17 -70.58
C HIS A 613 -14.77 -1.48 -71.59
N LYS A 614 -15.70 -0.62 -71.13
CA LYS A 614 -16.54 0.18 -72.02
C LYS A 614 -15.72 1.17 -72.86
N ALA A 615 -14.65 1.74 -72.29
CA ALA A 615 -13.70 2.58 -73.03
C ALA A 615 -12.92 1.77 -74.08
N LEU A 616 -12.39 0.59 -73.70
CA LEU A 616 -11.71 -0.32 -74.65
C LEU A 616 -12.60 -0.75 -75.83
N GLN A 617 -13.91 -0.89 -75.61
CA GLN A 617 -14.87 -1.24 -76.67
C GLN A 617 -15.19 -0.08 -77.62
N ASN A 618 -14.88 1.16 -77.23
CA ASN A 618 -15.10 2.36 -78.03
C ASN A 618 -13.87 2.75 -78.88
N ASP A 619 -12.92 1.83 -79.11
CA ASP A 619 -11.63 2.07 -79.79
C ASP A 619 -10.77 3.19 -79.15
N GLU A 620 -10.97 3.45 -77.86
CA GLU A 620 -10.05 4.26 -77.06
C GLU A 620 -8.87 3.39 -76.60
N GLU A 621 -7.66 3.93 -76.46
CA GLU A 621 -6.55 3.32 -75.71
C GLU A 621 -6.51 3.89 -74.27
N PRO A 622 -7.49 3.55 -73.40
CA PRO A 622 -7.59 4.13 -72.07
C PRO A 622 -6.40 3.71 -71.21
N LYS A 623 -5.81 4.66 -70.48
CA LYS A 623 -4.80 4.34 -69.47
C LYS A 623 -5.51 3.82 -68.23
N GLU A 624 -5.10 2.65 -67.76
CA GLU A 624 -5.65 2.03 -66.56
C GLU A 624 -5.64 2.96 -65.33
N LYS A 625 -4.60 3.81 -65.23
CA LYS A 625 -4.46 4.83 -64.18
C LYS A 625 -5.66 5.78 -64.09
N ASP A 626 -6.28 6.12 -65.22
CA ASP A 626 -7.40 7.07 -65.28
C ASP A 626 -8.72 6.45 -64.80
N PHE A 627 -8.76 5.12 -64.65
CA PHE A 627 -9.89 4.34 -64.17
C PHE A 627 -9.65 3.71 -62.80
N ARG A 628 -8.51 3.99 -62.15
CA ARG A 628 -8.19 3.53 -60.79
C ARG A 628 -8.53 4.59 -59.76
N TYR A 629 -8.96 4.14 -58.59
CA TYR A 629 -9.07 5.01 -57.42
C TYR A 629 -7.70 5.55 -57.02
N GLN A 630 -7.67 6.77 -56.47
CA GLN A 630 -6.43 7.46 -56.07
C GLN A 630 -5.74 6.79 -54.87
N GLY A 631 -6.47 6.02 -54.07
CA GLY A 631 -6.00 5.45 -52.82
C GLY A 631 -5.98 6.45 -51.65
N PRO A 632 -5.24 6.14 -50.57
CA PRO A 632 -4.27 5.05 -50.45
C PRO A 632 -4.93 3.66 -50.33
N LYS A 633 -4.13 2.59 -50.43
CA LYS A 633 -4.59 1.23 -50.11
C LYS A 633 -4.97 1.15 -48.63
N ALA A 634 -5.75 0.13 -48.26
CA ALA A 634 -6.13 -0.11 -46.89
C ALA A 634 -4.89 -0.20 -45.98
N GLN A 635 -4.82 0.66 -44.96
CA GLN A 635 -3.71 0.70 -44.00
C GLN A 635 -3.98 -0.14 -42.75
N THR A 636 -5.23 -0.57 -42.54
CA THR A 636 -5.67 -1.34 -41.36
C THR A 636 -6.46 -2.57 -41.78
N LYS A 637 -6.54 -3.56 -40.86
CA LYS A 637 -7.35 -4.78 -41.06
C LYS A 637 -8.82 -4.43 -41.25
N GLU A 638 -9.34 -3.50 -40.45
CA GLU A 638 -10.73 -3.07 -40.50
C GLU A 638 -11.07 -2.42 -41.85
N SER A 639 -10.22 -1.52 -42.35
CA SER A 639 -10.43 -0.89 -43.67
C SER A 639 -10.40 -1.91 -44.81
N ALA A 640 -9.46 -2.87 -44.75
CA ALA A 640 -9.37 -3.95 -45.73
C ALA A 640 -10.62 -4.85 -45.74
N VAL A 641 -11.09 -5.25 -44.55
CA VAL A 641 -12.30 -6.07 -44.40
C VAL A 641 -13.54 -5.32 -44.87
N VAL A 642 -13.70 -4.03 -44.52
CA VAL A 642 -14.80 -3.19 -45.03
C VAL A 642 -14.79 -3.14 -46.55
N GLY A 643 -13.62 -2.92 -47.15
CA GLY A 643 -13.48 -2.91 -48.60
C GLY A 643 -13.85 -4.26 -49.26
N ILE A 644 -13.46 -5.39 -48.67
CA ILE A 644 -13.83 -6.72 -49.17
C ILE A 644 -15.34 -6.93 -49.06
N ALA A 645 -15.91 -6.62 -47.89
CA ALA A 645 -17.34 -6.77 -47.62
C ALA A 645 -18.19 -5.90 -48.55
N ASP A 646 -17.77 -4.67 -48.85
CA ASP A 646 -18.41 -3.78 -49.82
C ASP A 646 -18.53 -4.43 -51.21
N SER A 647 -17.40 -4.93 -51.75
CA SER A 647 -17.41 -5.59 -53.06
C SER A 647 -18.21 -6.88 -53.07
N VAL A 648 -18.17 -7.64 -51.98
CA VAL A 648 -18.93 -8.88 -51.83
C VAL A 648 -20.42 -8.61 -51.78
N GLU A 649 -20.86 -7.63 -50.99
CA GLU A 649 -22.27 -7.23 -50.89
C GLU A 649 -22.80 -6.80 -52.26
N ALA A 650 -22.11 -5.86 -52.91
CA ALA A 650 -22.53 -5.31 -54.19
C ALA A 650 -22.62 -6.40 -55.27
N ALA A 651 -21.67 -7.34 -55.28
CA ALA A 651 -21.64 -8.42 -56.24
C ALA A 651 -22.77 -9.44 -56.00
N VAL A 652 -23.03 -9.82 -54.74
CA VAL A 652 -24.13 -10.76 -54.41
C VAL A 652 -25.49 -10.13 -54.66
N ARG A 653 -25.66 -8.84 -54.34
CA ARG A 653 -26.90 -8.07 -54.60
C ARG A 653 -27.27 -8.03 -56.08
N SER A 654 -26.27 -8.09 -56.97
CA SER A 654 -26.48 -8.12 -58.42
C SER A 654 -26.91 -9.48 -58.99
N LEU A 655 -26.89 -10.55 -58.19
CA LEU A 655 -27.28 -11.89 -58.64
C LEU A 655 -28.80 -12.05 -58.72
N THR A 656 -29.29 -12.60 -59.82
CA THR A 656 -30.73 -12.90 -59.99
C THR A 656 -31.21 -13.98 -59.01
N GLN A 657 -30.38 -15.00 -58.74
CA GLN A 657 -30.65 -16.07 -57.78
C GLN A 657 -29.36 -16.45 -57.01
N PRO A 658 -29.16 -15.91 -55.81
CA PRO A 658 -27.94 -16.14 -55.03
C PRO A 658 -27.99 -17.52 -54.33
N THR A 659 -27.50 -18.57 -55.00
CA THR A 659 -27.34 -19.90 -54.36
C THR A 659 -26.08 -19.94 -53.47
N PRO A 660 -26.03 -20.77 -52.41
CA PRO A 660 -24.86 -20.86 -51.52
C PRO A 660 -23.53 -21.13 -52.23
N ILE A 661 -23.55 -22.00 -53.25
CA ILE A 661 -22.35 -22.33 -54.06
C ILE A 661 -21.90 -21.12 -54.88
N LEU A 662 -22.85 -20.40 -55.48
CA LEU A 662 -22.57 -19.21 -56.28
C LEU A 662 -21.99 -18.09 -55.41
N ILE A 663 -22.59 -17.85 -54.23
CA ILE A 663 -22.08 -16.90 -53.24
C ILE A 663 -20.64 -17.24 -52.87
N GLU A 664 -20.36 -18.49 -52.50
CA GLU A 664 -19.02 -18.91 -52.09
C GLU A 664 -17.98 -18.70 -53.20
N SER A 665 -18.33 -19.07 -54.44
CA SER A 665 -17.45 -18.87 -55.60
C SER A 665 -17.15 -17.38 -55.85
N LEU A 666 -18.16 -16.52 -55.66
CA LEU A 666 -18.06 -15.09 -55.91
C LEU A 666 -17.21 -14.41 -54.84
N VAL A 667 -17.41 -14.75 -53.55
CA VAL A 667 -16.59 -14.25 -52.44
C VAL A 667 -15.13 -14.62 -52.64
N LYS A 668 -14.84 -15.90 -52.93
CA LYS A 668 -13.47 -16.38 -53.19
C LYS A 668 -12.81 -15.64 -54.35
N LYS A 669 -13.55 -15.40 -55.43
CA LYS A 669 -13.06 -14.65 -56.59
C LYS A 669 -12.72 -13.20 -56.25
N ILE A 670 -13.58 -12.50 -55.52
CA ILE A 670 -13.34 -11.10 -55.12
C ILE A 670 -12.10 -10.98 -54.23
N VAL A 671 -11.97 -11.88 -53.26
CA VAL A 671 -10.80 -11.92 -52.37
C VAL A 671 -9.52 -12.22 -53.14
N ALA A 672 -9.56 -13.18 -54.08
CA ALA A 672 -8.43 -13.49 -54.95
C ALA A 672 -8.02 -12.30 -55.84
N ASP A 673 -9.00 -11.63 -56.46
CA ASP A 673 -8.78 -10.44 -57.29
C ASP A 673 -8.09 -9.32 -56.48
N ARG A 674 -8.55 -9.06 -55.25
CA ARG A 674 -7.95 -8.05 -54.35
C ARG A 674 -6.50 -8.39 -53.98
N LEU A 675 -6.23 -9.67 -53.71
CA LEU A 675 -4.89 -10.16 -53.37
C LEU A 675 -3.94 -10.06 -54.58
N GLN A 676 -4.40 -10.45 -55.77
CA GLN A 676 -3.61 -10.39 -57.00
C GLN A 676 -3.32 -8.93 -57.44
N ASP A 677 -4.27 -8.01 -57.22
CA ASP A 677 -4.10 -6.57 -57.46
C ASP A 677 -3.28 -5.87 -56.34
N GLY A 678 -2.73 -6.63 -55.40
CA GLY A 678 -1.89 -6.14 -54.30
C GLY A 678 -2.57 -5.13 -53.39
N GLN A 679 -3.91 -5.14 -53.30
CA GLN A 679 -4.69 -4.17 -52.52
C GLN A 679 -4.52 -4.33 -51.00
N LEU A 680 -4.02 -5.50 -50.56
CA LEU A 680 -3.85 -5.87 -49.15
C LEU A 680 -2.39 -5.78 -48.67
N ASN A 681 -1.47 -5.25 -49.51
CA ASN A 681 -0.03 -5.26 -49.21
C ASN A 681 0.41 -4.22 -48.17
N GLU A 682 -0.46 -3.26 -47.83
CA GLU A 682 -0.15 -2.14 -46.91
C GLU A 682 -0.90 -2.24 -45.58
N CYS A 683 -1.51 -3.39 -45.28
CA CYS A 683 -2.10 -3.68 -43.98
C CYS A 683 -1.61 -5.03 -43.42
N ASP A 684 -1.71 -5.19 -42.11
CA ASP A 684 -1.21 -6.37 -41.40
C ASP A 684 -2.16 -7.60 -41.46
N LEU A 685 -2.94 -7.75 -42.54
CA LEU A 685 -3.89 -8.85 -42.70
C LEU A 685 -3.15 -10.12 -43.16
N THR A 686 -3.15 -11.17 -42.33
CA THR A 686 -2.47 -12.43 -42.64
C THR A 686 -3.29 -13.31 -43.58
N LEU A 687 -2.65 -14.24 -44.31
CA LEU A 687 -3.35 -15.20 -45.17
C LEU A 687 -4.40 -16.04 -44.40
N LYS A 688 -4.09 -16.42 -43.16
CA LYS A 688 -5.03 -17.14 -42.28
C LYS A 688 -6.26 -16.28 -41.94
N GLU A 689 -6.06 -15.01 -41.67
CA GLU A 689 -7.15 -14.07 -41.41
C GLU A 689 -7.99 -13.84 -42.67
N ILE A 690 -7.39 -13.76 -43.86
CA ILE A 690 -8.11 -13.66 -45.14
C ILE A 690 -9.03 -14.86 -45.35
N GLU A 691 -8.56 -16.08 -45.07
CA GLU A 691 -9.38 -17.28 -45.18
C GLU A 691 -10.53 -17.28 -44.16
N THR A 692 -10.26 -16.84 -42.93
CA THR A 692 -11.28 -16.70 -41.88
C THR A 692 -12.34 -15.66 -42.26
N VAL A 693 -11.93 -14.50 -42.77
CA VAL A 693 -12.82 -13.45 -43.30
C VAL A 693 -13.69 -14.00 -44.43
N THR A 694 -13.08 -14.71 -45.39
CA THR A 694 -13.78 -15.32 -46.53
C THR A 694 -14.88 -16.27 -46.05
N HIS A 695 -14.56 -17.17 -45.13
CA HIS A 695 -15.52 -18.11 -44.55
C HIS A 695 -16.65 -17.40 -43.82
N THR A 696 -16.33 -16.42 -42.96
CA THR A 696 -17.33 -15.66 -42.18
C THR A 696 -18.27 -14.87 -43.08
N LEU A 697 -17.77 -14.25 -44.15
CA LEU A 697 -18.60 -13.57 -45.14
C LEU A 697 -19.57 -14.54 -45.82
N CYS A 698 -19.11 -15.72 -46.23
CA CYS A 698 -19.97 -16.75 -46.81
C CYS A 698 -21.08 -17.19 -45.84
N GLU A 699 -20.76 -17.48 -44.58
CA GLU A 699 -21.74 -17.88 -43.56
C GLU A 699 -22.77 -16.77 -43.30
N THR A 700 -22.32 -15.53 -43.15
CA THR A 700 -23.21 -14.38 -42.91
C THR A 700 -24.16 -14.16 -44.09
N LEU A 701 -23.67 -14.28 -45.33
CA LEU A 701 -24.49 -14.17 -46.54
C LEU A 701 -25.48 -15.32 -46.70
N LYS A 702 -25.10 -16.56 -46.38
CA LYS A 702 -26.04 -17.69 -46.35
C LYS A 702 -27.19 -17.40 -45.40
N GLY A 703 -26.90 -16.85 -44.22
CA GLY A 703 -27.92 -16.41 -43.27
C GLY A 703 -28.86 -15.32 -43.81
N ILE A 704 -28.32 -14.32 -44.52
CA ILE A 704 -29.10 -13.21 -45.10
C ILE A 704 -30.00 -13.68 -46.27
N PHE A 705 -29.49 -14.56 -47.13
CA PHE A 705 -30.17 -14.97 -48.37
C PHE A 705 -30.93 -16.32 -48.26
N HIS A 706 -30.94 -16.97 -47.09
CA HIS A 706 -31.81 -18.13 -46.85
C HIS A 706 -33.28 -17.68 -46.82
N SER A 707 -34.04 -18.12 -47.82
CA SER A 707 -35.49 -17.91 -47.93
C SER A 707 -36.23 -18.46 -46.71
N ARG A 708 -37.03 -17.63 -46.03
CA ARG A 708 -38.14 -18.14 -45.22
C ARG A 708 -39.01 -18.98 -46.15
N ILE A 709 -39.31 -20.22 -45.73
CA ILE A 709 -40.21 -21.14 -46.45
C ILE A 709 -41.48 -20.36 -46.83
N GLU A 710 -41.74 -20.17 -48.13
CA GLU A 710 -42.99 -19.60 -48.60
C GLU A 710 -44.13 -20.57 -48.27
N TYR A 711 -45.15 -20.08 -47.56
CA TYR A 711 -46.37 -20.85 -47.34
C TYR A 711 -47.10 -21.00 -48.69
N PRO A 712 -47.50 -22.22 -49.09
CA PRO A 712 -48.18 -22.41 -50.35
C PRO A 712 -49.51 -21.64 -50.36
N GLU A 713 -49.71 -20.77 -51.35
CA GLU A 713 -51.01 -20.16 -51.60
C GLU A 713 -52.02 -21.24 -52.01
N MET A 714 -53.00 -21.50 -51.14
CA MET A 714 -54.14 -22.34 -51.52
C MET A 714 -55.02 -21.56 -52.51
N SER A 715 -54.87 -21.84 -53.82
CA SER A 715 -55.80 -21.33 -54.82
C SER A 715 -57.21 -21.87 -54.53
N LYS A 716 -58.15 -20.99 -54.18
CA LYS A 716 -59.57 -21.31 -54.15
C LYS A 716 -60.03 -21.61 -55.57
N LYS A 717 -60.23 -22.90 -55.89
CA LYS A 717 -61.08 -23.29 -57.03
C LYS A 717 -62.51 -22.84 -56.73
N VAL A 718 -62.94 -21.78 -57.38
CA VAL A 718 -64.36 -21.46 -57.55
C VAL A 718 -64.98 -22.57 -58.40
N LYS A 719 -65.83 -23.41 -57.80
CA LYS A 719 -66.74 -24.26 -58.55
C LYS A 719 -67.87 -23.38 -59.09
N GLN A 720 -68.00 -23.31 -60.41
CA GLN A 720 -69.26 -22.99 -61.07
C GLN A 720 -70.06 -24.28 -61.28
N ALA A 721 -71.38 -24.14 -61.22
CA ALA A 721 -72.49 -25.11 -61.29
C ALA A 721 -72.98 -25.61 -59.93
#